data_AF-A0A7C1IFH6-F1
#
_entry.id   AF-A0A7C1IFH6-F1
#
_cell.length_a   1.000
_cell.length_b   1.000
_cell.length_c   1.000
_cell.angle_alpha   90.00
_cell.angle_beta   90.00
_cell.angle_gamma   90.00
#
_symmetry.space_group_name_H-M   'P 1'
#
loop_
_entity.id
_entity.type
_entity.pdbx_description
1 polymer ?
#
loop_
_entity_poly.entity_id
_entity_poly.type
_entity_poly.pdbx_seq_one_letter_code
_entity_poly.pdbx_strand_id
1 'polypeptide(L)'
;MPPDPTAPLPPSERLPTKPDDIGQVAPDFDDRKHFNSLVIRPQYRITLRLGEIENLFSEKPDTDKGRMERMQVLGLFYLPLKHKKAATALPVAWDHYKTKILNNASDAQADADIQDRLKKKVVDGGALPAPAGEGATPGGANFAKLRLPGGYTFVNTLGGAAAINLNRDSKYPLDFGANMHRVEDFYYKDNPVLGKIPLVAKVEKRADDQGQWRPAEGVHVYFQLLPPYDLPAFDPNRGCNQQLNHPPLRESTVGPPAVATGRGPKKLNDAEELRIAAVPADPQSGNCPSDRGGKRGKSVAGNIFETTSQKGFNEPHSGRDLPHKPYPVAHSVNQAGASHAHAVKAVSNEDGEAGVIFMPSRAGGDRYRLRAYIGPKTLPSDGTGMEGVRVDTGTLVIWRNVRISRYIQQPANAPEAGLLAQANPAPYNLATANDYLRSVRVVDGGGNNVGLPTADFSAQGNASNVFDGVIKQFARGFCEVEIDRAAQLPETLSQADWSAARQQAVTDASAAQPALNTNYDLTILFCMEAGSPVNVNNAVCHVPMRSAEAYNAQLPAGSPRAMTIPAGGGASQTDKNNMETLFWDVLMAGFLRSLTKNGYLPGITVITGGFGATWQVLRQLARNSGVAVEYRGAFVWLGQAAYPTAINVPQPAMTYDFTSNTCHEMGHTIYRQHGPGNDPGRNAGGGANATVHDPLADSICVMSYRSCEGQFCAKCLFAFRGWNIAGMTQV
;
A
#
# COMPACT_ATOMS: atom_id res chain seq x y z
N MET A 1 -17.13 -72.84 -5.99
CA MET A 1 -17.63 -72.11 -4.82
C MET A 1 -17.75 -73.09 -3.67
N PRO A 2 -17.27 -72.75 -2.45
CA PRO A 2 -17.81 -73.40 -1.26
C PRO A 2 -19.35 -73.25 -1.29
N PRO A 3 -20.12 -74.25 -0.84
CA PRO A 3 -21.57 -74.18 -0.79
C PRO A 3 -22.11 -72.97 0.00
N ASP A 4 -21.26 -72.42 0.87
CA ASP A 4 -21.52 -71.23 1.66
C ASP A 4 -20.61 -70.07 1.21
N PRO A 5 -21.16 -69.02 0.58
CA PRO A 5 -20.40 -67.84 0.15
C PRO A 5 -19.87 -66.99 1.33
N THR A 6 -20.25 -67.31 2.57
CA THR A 6 -19.74 -66.65 3.79
C THR A 6 -18.60 -67.41 4.46
N ALA A 7 -18.29 -68.63 4.01
CA ALA A 7 -17.21 -69.43 4.57
C ALA A 7 -15.83 -68.80 4.27
N PRO A 8 -14.94 -68.63 5.28
CA PRO A 8 -13.63 -68.04 5.08
C PRO A 8 -12.77 -68.93 4.17
N LEU A 9 -12.26 -68.36 3.08
CA LEU A 9 -11.33 -69.06 2.19
C LEU A 9 -10.00 -69.36 2.91
N PRO A 10 -9.43 -70.58 2.73
CA PRO A 10 -8.11 -70.94 3.21
C PRO A 10 -7.06 -69.92 2.74
N PRO A 11 -6.04 -69.57 3.54
CA PRO A 11 -5.01 -68.60 3.14
C PRO A 11 -4.30 -68.94 1.83
N SER A 12 -4.18 -70.23 1.50
CA SER A 12 -3.61 -70.73 0.24
C SER A 12 -4.45 -70.45 -1.00
N GLU A 13 -5.73 -70.10 -0.84
CA GLU A 13 -6.68 -69.79 -1.92
C GLU A 13 -6.92 -68.29 -2.06
N ARG A 14 -6.30 -67.46 -1.20
CA ARG A 14 -6.36 -66.00 -1.30
C ARG A 14 -5.26 -65.51 -2.23
N LEU A 15 -5.64 -65.04 -3.41
CA LEU A 15 -4.71 -64.33 -4.29
C LEU A 15 -4.38 -62.95 -3.68
N PRO A 16 -3.15 -62.43 -3.84
CA PRO A 16 -2.81 -61.09 -3.40
C PRO A 16 -3.59 -60.05 -4.22
N THR A 17 -4.31 -59.16 -3.53
CA THR A 17 -5.08 -58.08 -4.14
C THR A 17 -4.16 -57.05 -4.78
N LYS A 18 -4.35 -56.79 -6.07
CA LYS A 18 -3.64 -55.74 -6.82
C LYS A 18 -4.44 -54.43 -6.79
N PRO A 19 -3.79 -53.27 -6.94
CA PRO A 19 -4.49 -51.98 -7.04
C PRO A 19 -5.57 -51.91 -8.13
N ASP A 20 -5.44 -52.72 -9.19
CA ASP A 20 -6.36 -52.76 -10.34
C ASP A 20 -7.61 -53.65 -10.10
N ASP A 21 -7.64 -54.44 -9.03
CA ASP A 21 -8.77 -55.35 -8.70
C ASP A 21 -9.98 -54.59 -8.11
N ILE A 22 -9.98 -53.26 -8.21
CA ILE A 22 -10.92 -52.35 -7.54
C ILE A 22 -12.00 -51.93 -8.53
N GLY A 23 -13.25 -52.35 -8.27
CA GLY A 23 -14.45 -51.75 -8.90
C GLY A 23 -15.14 -52.57 -9.98
N GLN A 24 -14.64 -53.73 -10.42
CA GLN A 24 -15.40 -54.63 -11.29
C GLN A 24 -15.90 -55.87 -10.55
N VAL A 25 -17.22 -55.88 -10.34
CA VAL A 25 -18.00 -57.01 -9.86
C VAL A 25 -18.56 -57.76 -11.06
N ALA A 26 -17.73 -58.57 -11.69
CA ALA A 26 -18.22 -59.67 -12.51
C ALA A 26 -17.28 -60.86 -12.28
N PRO A 27 -17.80 -62.06 -11.96
CA PRO A 27 -17.00 -63.26 -12.04
C PRO A 27 -16.46 -63.40 -13.46
N ASP A 28 -15.17 -63.66 -13.62
CA ASP A 28 -14.68 -64.29 -14.84
C ASP A 28 -15.29 -65.70 -14.88
N PHE A 29 -16.27 -65.91 -15.75
CA PHE A 29 -16.96 -67.20 -15.86
C PHE A 29 -16.09 -68.28 -16.53
N ASP A 30 -15.01 -67.87 -17.21
CA ASP A 30 -14.08 -68.76 -17.89
C ASP A 30 -12.93 -69.20 -16.97
N ASP A 31 -12.53 -68.37 -15.99
CA ASP A 31 -11.52 -68.70 -14.98
C ASP A 31 -12.06 -68.70 -13.54
N ARG A 32 -12.60 -69.86 -13.12
CA ARG A 32 -13.19 -70.11 -11.79
C ARG A 32 -12.22 -69.99 -10.59
N LYS A 33 -10.99 -69.50 -10.79
CA LYS A 33 -9.98 -69.26 -9.75
C LYS A 33 -9.87 -67.79 -9.31
N HIS A 34 -10.50 -66.85 -10.00
CA HIS A 34 -10.46 -65.43 -9.65
C HIS A 34 -11.69 -65.01 -8.84
N PHE A 35 -11.51 -64.86 -7.52
CA PHE A 35 -12.49 -64.21 -6.65
C PHE A 35 -12.05 -62.77 -6.38
N ASN A 36 -12.73 -61.80 -6.99
CA ASN A 36 -12.49 -60.39 -6.71
C ASN A 36 -13.00 -60.05 -5.30
N SER A 37 -12.10 -59.64 -4.42
CA SER A 37 -12.46 -59.13 -3.10
C SER A 37 -13.05 -57.73 -3.25
N LEU A 38 -14.30 -57.53 -2.83
CA LEU A 38 -14.86 -56.18 -2.75
C LEU A 38 -14.13 -55.41 -1.64
N VAL A 39 -13.13 -54.62 -2.00
CA VAL A 39 -12.47 -53.70 -1.08
C VAL A 39 -13.33 -52.44 -0.97
N ILE A 40 -14.19 -52.38 0.05
CA ILE A 40 -14.89 -51.14 0.40
C ILE A 40 -13.84 -50.19 1.00
N ARG A 41 -13.44 -49.19 0.23
CA ARG A 41 -12.55 -48.14 0.74
C ARG A 41 -13.32 -47.29 1.75
N PRO A 42 -12.68 -46.86 2.84
CA PRO A 42 -13.29 -45.89 3.72
C PRO A 42 -13.60 -44.61 2.95
N GLN A 43 -14.81 -44.09 3.15
CA GLN A 43 -15.22 -42.84 2.52
C GLN A 43 -14.68 -41.67 3.34
N TYR A 44 -14.00 -40.75 2.67
CA TYR A 44 -13.53 -39.51 3.28
C TYR A 44 -14.17 -38.31 2.62
N ARG A 45 -14.27 -37.21 3.37
CA ARG A 45 -14.51 -35.88 2.81
C ARG A 45 -13.54 -34.89 3.42
N ILE A 46 -13.23 -33.85 2.66
CA ILE A 46 -12.34 -32.77 3.08
C ILE A 46 -12.99 -31.42 2.81
N THR A 47 -12.82 -30.49 3.73
CA THR A 47 -13.19 -29.08 3.55
C THR A 47 -12.00 -28.20 3.90
N LEU A 48 -11.91 -27.02 3.28
CA LEU A 48 -10.82 -26.07 3.50
C LEU A 48 -11.41 -24.71 3.87
N ARG A 49 -10.88 -24.13 4.95
CA ARG A 49 -11.30 -22.82 5.48
C ARG A 49 -10.11 -21.98 5.89
N LEU A 50 -10.35 -20.68 6.07
CA LEU A 50 -9.41 -19.83 6.80
C LEU A 50 -9.39 -20.25 8.27
N GLY A 51 -8.21 -20.26 8.88
CA GLY A 51 -8.07 -20.27 10.33
C GLY A 51 -8.14 -18.85 10.89
N GLU A 52 -8.23 -18.75 12.21
CA GLU A 52 -8.36 -17.46 12.89
C GLU A 52 -6.99 -16.77 13.01
N ILE A 53 -6.79 -15.71 12.22
CA ILE A 53 -5.55 -14.91 12.24
C ILE A 53 -5.27 -14.31 13.63
N GLU A 54 -6.34 -14.02 14.38
CA GLU A 54 -6.30 -13.50 15.75
C GLU A 54 -5.44 -14.38 16.67
N ASN A 55 -5.46 -15.69 16.45
CA ASN A 55 -4.71 -16.63 17.28
C ASN A 55 -3.19 -16.46 17.13
N LEU A 56 -2.71 -15.91 16.01
CA LEU A 56 -1.27 -15.73 15.75
C LEU A 56 -0.64 -14.61 16.58
N PHE A 57 -1.41 -13.62 17.03
CA PHE A 57 -0.89 -12.52 17.83
C PHE A 57 -0.60 -12.97 19.25
N SER A 58 0.61 -12.74 19.77
CA SER A 58 0.94 -13.12 21.15
C SER A 58 0.22 -12.27 22.19
N GLU A 59 -0.06 -11.01 21.85
CA GLU A 59 -0.66 -10.06 22.76
C GLU A 59 -2.19 -10.06 22.65
N LYS A 60 -2.86 -9.82 23.78
CA LYS A 60 -4.31 -9.64 23.82
C LYS A 60 -4.72 -8.38 23.06
N PRO A 61 -5.89 -8.37 22.40
CA PRO A 61 -6.33 -7.25 21.55
C PRO A 61 -6.49 -5.93 22.31
N ASP A 62 -6.79 -5.97 23.61
CA ASP A 62 -7.04 -4.81 24.47
C ASP A 62 -5.78 -4.20 25.10
N THR A 63 -4.59 -4.75 24.81
CA THR A 63 -3.32 -4.15 25.24
C THR A 63 -2.76 -3.24 24.16
N ASP A 64 -1.94 -2.27 24.56
CA ASP A 64 -1.31 -1.34 23.62
C ASP A 64 -0.53 -2.06 22.51
N LYS A 65 0.26 -3.07 22.89
CA LYS A 65 1.03 -3.85 21.93
C LYS A 65 0.12 -4.67 21.01
N GLY A 66 -0.93 -5.28 21.55
CA GLY A 66 -1.90 -6.02 20.75
C GLY A 66 -2.67 -5.14 19.77
N ARG A 67 -3.04 -3.91 20.16
CA ARG A 67 -3.65 -2.91 19.26
C ARG A 67 -2.70 -2.55 18.13
N MET A 68 -1.44 -2.21 18.42
CA MET A 68 -0.45 -1.87 17.38
C MET A 68 -0.24 -3.01 16.37
N GLU A 69 -0.11 -4.26 16.85
CA GLU A 69 0.07 -5.43 15.98
C GLU A 69 -1.07 -5.58 14.96
N ARG A 70 -2.32 -5.46 15.42
CA ARG A 70 -3.53 -5.62 14.60
C ARG A 70 -3.73 -4.42 13.67
N MET A 71 -3.53 -3.20 14.18
CA MET A 71 -3.60 -1.99 13.38
C MET A 71 -2.57 -2.01 12.25
N GLN A 72 -1.35 -2.49 12.49
CA GLN A 72 -0.34 -2.57 11.45
C GLN A 72 -0.71 -3.58 10.35
N VAL A 73 -1.27 -4.75 10.71
CA VAL A 73 -1.78 -5.74 9.72
C VAL A 73 -2.87 -5.14 8.83
N LEU A 74 -3.71 -4.27 9.38
CA LEU A 74 -4.81 -3.62 8.66
C LEU A 74 -4.42 -2.33 7.93
N GLY A 75 -3.16 -1.89 7.97
CA GLY A 75 -2.76 -0.60 7.39
C GLY A 75 -3.35 0.60 8.13
N LEU A 76 -3.40 0.52 9.46
CA LEU A 76 -3.82 1.59 10.38
C LEU A 76 -2.68 2.07 11.28
N PHE A 77 -1.49 1.48 11.18
CA PHE A 77 -0.33 1.89 11.96
C PHE A 77 0.95 1.73 11.14
N TYR A 78 1.66 2.82 10.90
CA TYR A 78 2.77 2.88 9.94
C TYR A 78 4.10 3.29 10.58
N LEU A 79 4.35 2.79 11.79
CA LEU A 79 5.68 2.72 12.37
C LEU A 79 6.04 1.25 12.63
N PRO A 80 7.30 0.85 12.47
CA PRO A 80 7.77 -0.45 12.95
C PRO A 80 7.48 -0.60 14.45
N LEU A 81 7.05 -1.79 14.90
CA LEU A 81 6.55 -1.94 16.27
C LEU A 81 7.62 -1.71 17.35
N LYS A 82 8.90 -1.88 17.01
CA LYS A 82 10.02 -1.59 17.93
C LYS A 82 10.68 -0.24 17.66
N HIS A 83 10.08 0.61 16.82
CA HIS A 83 10.49 1.99 16.64
C HIS A 83 10.33 2.76 17.96
N LYS A 84 11.29 3.62 18.32
CA LYS A 84 11.28 4.33 19.62
C LYS A 84 10.05 5.23 19.85
N LYS A 85 9.33 5.59 18.78
CA LYS A 85 8.09 6.39 18.83
C LYS A 85 6.80 5.58 18.71
N ALA A 86 6.86 4.25 18.57
CA ALA A 86 5.67 3.43 18.37
C ALA A 86 4.67 3.57 19.53
N ALA A 87 5.13 3.45 20.78
CA ALA A 87 4.28 3.60 21.96
C ALA A 87 3.66 5.01 22.07
N THR A 88 4.40 6.06 21.67
CA THR A 88 3.87 7.44 21.65
C THR A 88 2.84 7.65 20.54
N ALA A 89 2.99 6.96 19.40
CA ALA A 89 2.10 7.08 18.26
C ALA A 89 0.75 6.38 18.46
N LEU A 90 0.74 5.27 19.21
CA LEU A 90 -0.46 4.45 19.37
C LEU A 90 -1.68 5.24 19.88
N PRO A 91 -1.62 6.01 20.98
CA PRO A 91 -2.80 6.71 21.47
C PRO A 91 -3.44 7.63 20.42
N VAL A 92 -2.61 8.27 19.59
CA VAL A 92 -3.07 9.16 18.51
C VAL A 92 -3.73 8.36 17.38
N ALA A 93 -3.08 7.29 16.91
CA ALA A 93 -3.62 6.43 15.86
C ALA A 93 -4.94 5.77 16.30
N TRP A 94 -4.98 5.30 17.55
CA TRP A 94 -6.14 4.65 18.16
C TRP A 94 -7.30 5.62 18.35
N ASP A 95 -7.04 6.83 18.82
CA ASP A 95 -8.06 7.86 18.95
C ASP A 95 -8.66 8.25 17.59
N HIS A 96 -7.83 8.42 16.55
CA HIS A 96 -8.33 8.66 15.19
C HIS A 96 -9.18 7.50 14.69
N TYR A 97 -8.77 6.26 14.92
CA TYR A 97 -9.55 5.08 14.55
C TYR A 97 -10.93 5.10 15.21
N LYS A 98 -11.00 5.33 16.52
CA LYS A 98 -12.26 5.42 17.27
C LYS A 98 -13.14 6.56 16.80
N THR A 99 -12.59 7.76 16.68
CA THR A 99 -13.37 8.99 16.49
C THR A 99 -13.70 9.24 15.03
N LYS A 100 -12.74 9.04 14.12
CA LYS A 100 -12.86 9.41 12.69
C LYS A 100 -13.23 8.24 11.78
N ILE A 101 -12.82 7.01 12.12
CA ILE A 101 -13.15 5.82 11.32
C ILE A 101 -14.43 5.15 11.86
N LEU A 102 -14.52 4.94 13.17
CA LEU A 102 -15.65 4.26 13.82
C LEU A 102 -16.74 5.20 14.37
N ASN A 103 -16.60 6.51 14.15
CA ASN A 103 -17.59 7.52 14.54
C ASN A 103 -17.85 7.56 16.06
N ASN A 104 -16.80 7.88 16.82
CA ASN A 104 -16.78 8.03 18.28
C ASN A 104 -17.08 6.74 19.07
N ALA A 105 -16.49 5.63 18.63
CA ALA A 105 -16.59 4.35 19.34
C ALA A 105 -15.81 4.35 20.68
N SER A 106 -16.26 3.52 21.63
CA SER A 106 -15.49 3.20 22.84
C SER A 106 -14.29 2.29 22.53
N ASP A 107 -13.36 2.16 23.47
CA ASP A 107 -12.22 1.23 23.34
C ASP A 107 -12.69 -0.21 23.09
N ALA A 108 -13.67 -0.70 23.86
CA ALA A 108 -14.20 -2.06 23.71
C ALA A 108 -14.87 -2.27 22.33
N GLN A 109 -15.58 -1.27 21.82
CA GLN A 109 -16.15 -1.32 20.47
C GLN A 109 -15.07 -1.34 19.39
N ALA A 110 -14.01 -0.55 19.56
CA ALA A 110 -12.90 -0.51 18.62
C ALA A 110 -12.05 -1.78 18.66
N ASP A 111 -11.83 -2.36 19.83
CA ASP A 111 -11.16 -3.66 19.99
C ASP A 111 -11.97 -4.79 19.35
N ALA A 112 -13.30 -4.76 19.43
CA ALA A 112 -14.16 -5.72 18.73
C ALA A 112 -14.15 -5.51 17.22
N ASP A 113 -14.25 -4.27 16.75
CA ASP A 113 -14.25 -3.93 15.32
C ASP A 113 -12.90 -4.25 14.65
N ILE A 114 -11.76 -4.02 15.32
CA ILE A 114 -10.46 -4.33 14.74
C ILE A 114 -10.25 -5.83 14.54
N GLN A 115 -10.75 -6.67 15.47
CA GLN A 115 -10.76 -8.13 15.33
C GLN A 115 -11.68 -8.58 14.18
N ASP A 116 -12.88 -7.99 14.07
CA ASP A 116 -13.80 -8.27 12.97
C ASP A 116 -13.20 -7.88 11.60
N ARG A 117 -12.50 -6.74 11.53
CA ARG A 117 -11.79 -6.30 10.33
C ARG A 117 -10.64 -7.25 9.97
N LEU A 118 -9.88 -7.74 10.93
CA LEU A 118 -8.85 -8.74 10.67
C LEU A 118 -9.44 -9.98 10.00
N LYS A 119 -10.59 -10.45 10.49
CA LYS A 119 -11.30 -11.59 9.93
C LYS A 119 -11.81 -11.33 8.51
N LYS A 120 -12.38 -10.14 8.25
CA LYS A 120 -13.12 -9.85 7.00
C LYS A 120 -12.34 -9.13 5.91
N LYS A 121 -11.27 -8.38 6.25
CA LYS A 121 -10.56 -7.53 5.28
C LYS A 121 -9.27 -8.13 4.74
N VAL A 122 -8.53 -8.90 5.55
CA VAL A 122 -7.24 -9.47 5.13
C VAL A 122 -7.43 -10.39 3.92
N VAL A 123 -8.45 -11.25 3.97
CA VAL A 123 -9.00 -11.93 2.80
C VAL A 123 -10.42 -11.40 2.60
N ASP A 124 -10.75 -10.96 1.40
CA ASP A 124 -12.02 -10.29 1.10
C ASP A 124 -13.23 -11.11 1.56
N GLY A 125 -14.02 -10.55 2.47
CA GLY A 125 -15.19 -11.22 3.04
C GLY A 125 -14.88 -12.30 4.09
N GLY A 126 -13.61 -12.52 4.44
CA GLY A 126 -13.18 -13.52 5.41
C GLY A 126 -13.41 -14.96 4.96
N ALA A 127 -13.42 -15.21 3.66
CA ALA A 127 -13.64 -16.52 3.08
C ALA A 127 -12.66 -16.79 1.93
N LEU A 128 -12.31 -18.06 1.73
CA LEU A 128 -11.61 -18.48 0.52
C LEU A 128 -12.58 -18.42 -0.67
N PRO A 129 -12.16 -17.93 -1.84
CA PRO A 129 -13.02 -17.92 -3.01
C PRO A 129 -13.34 -19.35 -3.45
N ALA A 130 -14.57 -19.57 -3.93
CA ALA A 130 -14.97 -20.88 -4.43
C ALA A 130 -14.25 -21.20 -5.75
N PRO A 131 -13.90 -22.47 -6.04
CA PRO A 131 -13.36 -22.84 -7.33
C PRO A 131 -14.42 -22.63 -8.42
N ALA A 132 -13.99 -22.35 -9.65
CA ALA A 132 -14.89 -22.41 -10.79
C ALA A 132 -15.33 -23.87 -11.00
N GLY A 133 -16.55 -24.06 -11.51
CA GLY A 133 -17.01 -25.38 -11.94
C GLY A 133 -16.04 -25.97 -12.98
N GLU A 134 -15.97 -27.30 -13.05
CA GLU A 134 -15.12 -27.97 -14.03
C GLU A 134 -15.48 -27.53 -15.46
N GLY A 135 -14.48 -27.07 -16.22
CA GLY A 135 -14.66 -26.50 -17.55
C GLY A 135 -15.32 -25.11 -17.62
N ALA A 136 -15.77 -24.54 -16.49
CA ALA A 136 -16.42 -23.24 -16.47
C ALA A 136 -15.41 -22.08 -16.48
N THR A 137 -15.75 -20.99 -17.17
CA THR A 137 -15.02 -19.73 -17.09
C THR A 137 -15.20 -19.11 -15.71
N PRO A 138 -14.13 -18.79 -14.97
CA PRO A 138 -14.22 -18.17 -13.65
C PRO A 138 -14.95 -16.82 -13.69
N GLY A 139 -15.94 -16.64 -12.81
CA GLY A 139 -16.63 -15.37 -12.57
C GLY A 139 -16.11 -14.67 -11.31
N GLY A 140 -16.66 -13.49 -10.96
CA GLY A 140 -16.21 -12.70 -9.82
C GLY A 140 -16.21 -13.44 -8.46
N ALA A 141 -17.14 -14.38 -8.26
CA ALA A 141 -17.21 -15.23 -7.06
C ALA A 141 -16.05 -16.22 -6.92
N ASN A 142 -15.28 -16.45 -7.99
CA ASN A 142 -14.13 -17.34 -8.00
C ASN A 142 -12.82 -16.63 -7.66
N PHE A 143 -12.89 -15.39 -7.18
CA PHE A 143 -11.73 -14.61 -6.79
C PHE A 143 -11.97 -13.88 -5.48
N ALA A 144 -10.90 -13.61 -4.75
CA ALA A 144 -10.92 -12.73 -3.59
C ALA A 144 -9.63 -11.91 -3.52
N LYS A 145 -9.74 -10.67 -3.05
CA LYS A 145 -8.56 -9.85 -2.74
C LYS A 145 -7.92 -10.32 -1.43
N LEU A 146 -6.61 -10.42 -1.42
CA LEU A 146 -5.82 -10.54 -0.19
C LEU A 146 -5.10 -9.20 0.02
N ARG A 147 -5.45 -8.50 1.09
CA ARG A 147 -5.02 -7.13 1.34
C ARG A 147 -3.83 -7.08 2.28
N LEU A 148 -2.77 -6.39 1.85
CA LEU A 148 -1.58 -6.10 2.64
C LEU A 148 -1.38 -4.58 2.77
N PRO A 149 -0.83 -4.06 3.86
CA PRO A 149 -0.50 -2.64 3.96
C PRO A 149 0.53 -2.20 2.90
N GLY A 150 0.29 -1.02 2.30
CA GLY A 150 1.14 -0.42 1.27
C GLY A 150 1.50 1.05 1.49
N GLY A 151 0.75 1.79 2.32
CA GLY A 151 0.99 3.20 2.63
C GLY A 151 2.18 3.51 3.54
N TYR A 152 3.29 2.76 3.45
CA TYR A 152 4.50 3.05 4.21
C TYR A 152 5.14 4.34 3.71
N THR A 153 5.50 5.23 4.64
CA THR A 153 6.03 6.55 4.31
C THR A 153 7.41 6.74 4.85
N PHE A 154 8.19 7.60 4.21
CA PHE A 154 9.43 8.06 4.79
C PHE A 154 9.16 8.82 6.10
N VAL A 155 10.05 8.62 7.07
CA VAL A 155 10.01 9.30 8.36
C VAL A 155 11.32 10.05 8.64
N ASN A 156 12.23 10.11 7.65
CA ASN A 156 13.43 10.92 7.72
C ASN A 156 13.42 12.11 6.78
N THR A 157 13.97 13.24 7.26
CA THR A 157 13.95 14.53 6.58
C THR A 157 14.59 14.46 5.20
N LEU A 158 14.02 15.22 4.27
CA LEU A 158 14.61 15.47 2.94
C LEU A 158 15.90 16.32 3.02
N GLY A 159 16.05 17.09 4.11
CA GLY A 159 17.11 18.08 4.28
C GLY A 159 18.17 17.75 5.32
N GLY A 160 19.29 18.49 5.22
CA GLY A 160 20.45 18.42 6.12
C GLY A 160 20.23 19.02 7.51
N ALA A 161 19.10 19.70 7.76
CA ALA A 161 18.71 20.20 9.08
C ALA A 161 18.22 19.05 9.99
N ALA A 162 19.04 18.02 10.17
CA ALA A 162 18.72 16.78 10.89
C ALA A 162 18.35 16.98 12.37
N ALA A 163 18.41 18.21 12.89
CA ALA A 163 18.16 18.56 14.27
C ALA A 163 16.70 18.41 14.72
N ILE A 164 15.70 18.42 13.81
CA ILE A 164 14.27 18.48 14.18
C ILE A 164 13.45 17.31 13.64
N ASN A 165 14.10 16.21 13.26
CA ASN A 165 13.34 15.00 12.95
C ASN A 165 12.99 14.21 14.21
N LEU A 166 11.76 14.38 14.71
CA LEU A 166 11.26 13.67 15.89
C LEU A 166 11.12 12.16 15.69
N ASN A 167 10.93 11.73 14.43
CA ASN A 167 10.74 10.32 14.09
C ASN A 167 12.02 9.64 13.61
N ARG A 168 13.18 10.32 13.64
CA ARG A 168 14.46 9.71 13.29
C ARG A 168 14.80 8.59 14.27
N ASP A 169 14.95 7.37 13.80
CA ASP A 169 15.47 6.24 14.57
C ASP A 169 16.58 5.58 13.75
N SER A 170 17.80 5.56 14.26
CA SER A 170 18.94 4.97 13.54
C SER A 170 18.79 3.47 13.28
N LYS A 171 17.91 2.78 14.01
CA LYS A 171 17.56 1.38 13.75
C LYS A 171 16.65 1.21 12.52
N TYR A 172 16.00 2.28 12.08
CA TYR A 172 15.05 2.32 10.97
C TYR A 172 15.39 3.48 10.03
N PRO A 173 16.38 3.33 9.13
CA PRO A 173 16.79 4.36 8.18
C PRO A 173 15.76 4.51 7.04
N LEU A 174 14.60 5.06 7.38
CA LEU A 174 13.41 5.19 6.55
C LEU A 174 13.43 6.53 5.79
N ASP A 175 14.47 6.73 5.01
CA ASP A 175 14.75 7.99 4.30
C ASP A 175 13.97 8.08 2.99
N PHE A 176 13.73 9.29 2.47
CA PHE A 176 12.98 9.51 1.24
C PHE A 176 13.47 8.70 0.02
N GLY A 177 14.80 8.52 -0.10
CA GLY A 177 15.42 7.71 -1.16
C GLY A 177 15.47 6.21 -0.89
N ALA A 178 14.91 5.74 0.23
CA ALA A 178 14.96 4.33 0.59
C ALA A 178 14.18 3.46 -0.39
N ASN A 179 14.68 2.24 -0.59
CA ASN A 179 13.97 1.23 -1.35
C ASN A 179 12.78 0.71 -0.52
N MET A 180 11.56 0.97 -1.00
CA MET A 180 10.34 0.62 -0.26
C MET A 180 10.24 -0.88 0.07
N HIS A 181 10.73 -1.77 -0.80
CA HIS A 181 10.77 -3.21 -0.50
C HIS A 181 11.62 -3.52 0.75
N ARG A 182 12.75 -2.83 0.92
CA ARG A 182 13.60 -2.97 2.12
C ARG A 182 12.98 -2.30 3.35
N VAL A 183 12.24 -1.21 3.16
CA VAL A 183 11.51 -0.56 4.24
C VAL A 183 10.51 -1.54 4.86
N GLU A 184 9.80 -2.31 4.04
CA GLU A 184 8.83 -3.31 4.49
C GLU A 184 9.44 -4.42 5.35
N ASP A 185 10.71 -4.78 5.12
CA ASP A 185 11.38 -5.81 5.92
C ASP A 185 11.39 -5.47 7.42
N PHE A 186 11.48 -4.19 7.78
CA PHE A 186 11.40 -3.75 9.18
C PHE A 186 10.03 -4.05 9.81
N TYR A 187 8.95 -3.85 9.05
CA TYR A 187 7.59 -4.08 9.52
C TYR A 187 7.32 -5.58 9.71
N TYR A 188 7.69 -6.41 8.73
CA TYR A 188 7.55 -7.86 8.82
C TYR A 188 8.44 -8.48 9.91
N LYS A 189 9.63 -7.92 10.14
CA LYS A 189 10.52 -8.35 11.23
C LYS A 189 9.95 -8.05 12.60
N ASP A 190 9.30 -6.89 12.77
CA ASP A 190 8.80 -6.45 14.06
C ASP A 190 7.39 -6.97 14.36
N ASN A 191 6.61 -7.29 13.32
CA ASN A 191 5.31 -7.92 13.42
C ASN A 191 5.28 -9.21 12.59
N PRO A 192 5.65 -10.36 13.20
CA PRO A 192 5.76 -11.62 12.47
C PRO A 192 4.41 -12.17 11.98
N VAL A 193 3.27 -11.63 12.43
CA VAL A 193 1.93 -12.00 11.94
C VAL A 193 1.63 -11.36 10.58
N LEU A 194 2.32 -10.27 10.23
CA LEU A 194 2.07 -9.52 9.01
C LEU A 194 2.23 -10.41 7.75
N GLY A 195 1.16 -10.51 6.96
CA GLY A 195 1.11 -11.33 5.75
C GLY A 195 1.00 -12.84 5.98
N LYS A 196 0.72 -13.31 7.20
CA LYS A 196 0.45 -14.73 7.49
C LYS A 196 -1.06 -15.02 7.46
N ILE A 197 -1.45 -16.04 6.70
CA ILE A 197 -2.84 -16.48 6.56
C ILE A 197 -2.95 -17.94 7.01
N PRO A 198 -3.56 -18.24 8.16
CA PRO A 198 -3.77 -19.62 8.56
C PRO A 198 -4.80 -20.30 7.65
N LEU A 199 -4.52 -21.52 7.23
CA LEU A 199 -5.41 -22.39 6.46
C LEU A 199 -5.64 -23.68 7.25
N VAL A 200 -6.88 -24.13 7.32
CA VAL A 200 -7.25 -25.36 8.03
C VAL A 200 -8.08 -26.25 7.12
N ALA A 201 -7.61 -27.47 6.91
CA ALA A 201 -8.33 -28.52 6.24
C ALA A 201 -8.96 -29.46 7.27
N LYS A 202 -10.29 -29.60 7.25
CA LYS A 202 -11.01 -30.57 8.07
C LYS A 202 -11.28 -31.82 7.27
N VAL A 203 -10.85 -32.96 7.80
CA VAL A 203 -11.02 -34.30 7.23
C VAL A 203 -11.96 -35.10 8.10
N GLU A 204 -12.95 -35.70 7.46
CA GLU A 204 -13.89 -36.60 8.10
C GLU A 204 -13.91 -37.95 7.39
N LYS A 205 -14.03 -39.02 8.17
CA LYS A 205 -14.18 -40.39 7.70
C LYS A 205 -15.60 -40.85 8.01
N ARG A 206 -16.25 -41.52 7.06
CA ARG A 206 -17.55 -42.13 7.28
C ARG A 206 -17.38 -43.39 8.12
N ALA A 207 -18.07 -43.46 9.24
CA ALA A 207 -18.04 -44.61 10.14
C ALA A 207 -18.83 -45.78 9.56
N ASP A 208 -18.28 -46.98 9.65
CA ASP A 208 -18.82 -48.20 9.03
C ASP A 208 -20.10 -48.70 9.70
N ASP A 209 -20.33 -48.31 10.96
CA ASP A 209 -21.42 -48.79 11.82
C ASP A 209 -22.74 -48.02 11.63
N GLN A 210 -22.68 -46.72 11.30
CA GLN A 210 -23.85 -45.84 11.30
C GLN A 210 -23.89 -44.87 10.11
N GLY A 211 -22.90 -44.92 9.22
CA GLY A 211 -22.80 -44.02 8.06
C GLY A 211 -22.59 -42.55 8.42
N GLN A 212 -22.31 -42.23 9.68
CA GLN A 212 -22.05 -40.87 10.18
C GLN A 212 -20.63 -40.42 9.83
N TRP A 213 -20.46 -39.13 9.56
CA TRP A 213 -19.14 -38.51 9.37
C TRP A 213 -18.52 -38.18 10.73
N ARG A 214 -17.29 -38.65 10.97
CA ARG A 214 -16.53 -38.38 12.19
C ARG A 214 -15.17 -37.77 11.85
N PRO A 215 -14.57 -36.93 12.72
CA PRO A 215 -13.18 -36.50 12.60
C PRO A 215 -12.23 -37.64 12.26
N ALA A 216 -11.33 -37.41 11.31
CA ALA A 216 -10.33 -38.39 10.91
C ALA A 216 -8.94 -37.95 11.40
N GLU A 217 -8.53 -38.42 12.56
CA GLU A 217 -7.19 -38.19 13.12
C GLU A 217 -6.09 -38.92 12.33
N GLY A 218 -4.88 -38.35 12.30
CA GLY A 218 -3.71 -39.02 11.73
C GLY A 218 -3.68 -39.07 10.20
N VAL A 219 -4.60 -38.39 9.52
CA VAL A 219 -4.69 -38.34 8.06
C VAL A 219 -3.66 -37.38 7.49
N HIS A 220 -2.92 -37.83 6.47
CA HIS A 220 -1.98 -36.99 5.75
C HIS A 220 -2.69 -36.08 4.75
N VAL A 221 -2.71 -34.78 5.04
CA VAL A 221 -3.29 -33.75 4.19
C VAL A 221 -2.18 -32.97 3.49
N TYR A 222 -2.33 -32.77 2.19
CA TYR A 222 -1.41 -32.02 1.36
C TYR A 222 -2.03 -30.68 1.00
N PHE A 223 -1.27 -29.61 1.14
CA PHE A 223 -1.61 -28.26 0.71
C PHE A 223 -0.75 -27.90 -0.48
N GLN A 224 -1.37 -27.67 -1.63
CA GLN A 224 -0.70 -27.52 -2.91
C GLN A 224 -1.11 -26.22 -3.60
N LEU A 225 -0.16 -25.59 -4.29
CA LEU A 225 -0.48 -24.51 -5.23
C LEU A 225 -0.95 -25.07 -6.57
N LEU A 226 -2.03 -24.51 -7.09
CA LEU A 226 -2.51 -24.74 -8.44
C LEU A 226 -2.25 -23.51 -9.32
N PRO A 227 -2.17 -23.67 -10.65
CA PRO A 227 -2.22 -22.54 -11.57
C PRO A 227 -3.42 -21.63 -11.27
N PRO A 228 -3.20 -20.32 -11.04
CA PRO A 228 -4.29 -19.39 -10.81
C PRO A 228 -5.10 -19.20 -12.09
N TYR A 229 -6.33 -18.74 -11.92
CA TYR A 229 -7.14 -18.28 -13.05
C TYR A 229 -6.58 -17.00 -13.64
N ASP A 230 -6.85 -16.78 -14.92
CA ASP A 230 -6.67 -15.46 -15.52
C ASP A 230 -7.61 -14.48 -14.85
N LEU A 231 -7.11 -13.26 -14.61
CA LEU A 231 -7.94 -12.21 -14.06
C LEU A 231 -9.02 -11.84 -15.07
N PRO A 232 -10.26 -11.54 -14.61
CA PRO A 232 -11.26 -10.98 -15.51
C PRO A 232 -10.73 -9.69 -16.13
N ALA A 233 -11.18 -9.39 -17.35
CA ALA A 233 -10.86 -8.12 -17.99
C ALA A 233 -11.32 -6.95 -17.11
N PHE A 234 -10.56 -5.87 -17.12
CA PHE A 234 -10.94 -4.64 -16.44
C PHE A 234 -12.18 -4.03 -17.12
N ASP A 235 -13.21 -3.75 -16.34
CA ASP A 235 -14.44 -3.10 -16.77
C ASP A 235 -14.38 -1.60 -16.45
N PRO A 236 -14.28 -0.70 -17.45
CA PRO A 236 -14.20 0.74 -17.21
C PRO A 236 -15.45 1.34 -16.57
N ASN A 237 -16.58 0.63 -16.55
CA ASN A 237 -17.84 1.10 -15.97
C ASN A 237 -17.98 0.79 -14.48
N ARG A 238 -17.03 0.05 -13.88
CA ARG A 238 -17.03 -0.33 -12.47
C ARG A 238 -15.92 0.39 -11.70
N GLY A 239 -16.14 0.67 -10.42
CA GLY A 239 -15.11 1.27 -9.57
C GLY A 239 -13.86 0.38 -9.46
N CYS A 240 -12.66 0.98 -9.45
CA CYS A 240 -11.40 0.20 -9.38
C CYS A 240 -11.33 -0.69 -8.12
N ASN A 241 -11.88 -0.22 -7.00
CA ASN A 241 -11.97 -0.97 -5.74
C ASN A 241 -12.93 -2.18 -5.82
N GLN A 242 -13.83 -2.23 -6.79
CA GLN A 242 -14.77 -3.35 -7.00
C GLN A 242 -14.23 -4.44 -7.92
N GLN A 243 -13.02 -4.26 -8.46
CA GLN A 243 -12.44 -5.11 -9.48
C GLN A 243 -11.16 -5.79 -8.99
N LEU A 244 -10.81 -6.91 -9.63
CA LEU A 244 -9.67 -7.76 -9.27
C LEU A 244 -8.45 -7.50 -10.15
N ASN A 245 -8.70 -6.98 -11.35
CA ASN A 245 -7.66 -6.58 -12.27
C ASN A 245 -7.41 -5.07 -12.17
N HIS A 246 -6.22 -4.65 -12.55
CA HIS A 246 -5.87 -3.25 -12.57
C HIS A 246 -6.39 -2.56 -13.84
N PRO A 247 -6.61 -1.23 -13.81
CA PRO A 247 -6.86 -0.46 -15.01
C PRO A 247 -5.73 -0.67 -16.03
N PRO A 248 -6.03 -0.72 -17.34
CA PRO A 248 -4.99 -0.88 -18.35
C PRO A 248 -3.94 0.23 -18.24
N LEU A 249 -2.68 -0.17 -18.45
CA LEU A 249 -1.57 0.77 -18.58
C LEU A 249 -1.66 1.41 -19.97
N ARG A 250 -1.51 2.74 -20.03
CA ARG A 250 -1.51 3.45 -21.30
C ARG A 250 -0.16 3.33 -21.99
N GLU A 251 -0.20 3.24 -23.31
CA GLU A 251 0.94 3.62 -24.14
C GLU A 251 1.05 5.15 -24.13
N SER A 252 2.27 5.65 -24.28
CA SER A 252 2.45 7.10 -24.36
C SER A 252 1.91 7.65 -25.68
N THR A 253 1.00 8.62 -25.62
CA THR A 253 0.53 9.37 -26.79
C THR A 253 1.18 10.75 -26.91
N VAL A 254 1.90 11.21 -25.88
CA VAL A 254 2.54 12.53 -25.82
C VAL A 254 4.00 12.49 -25.33
N GLY A 255 4.78 13.48 -25.76
CA GLY A 255 6.15 13.71 -25.28
C GLY A 255 7.24 12.98 -26.10
N PRO A 256 8.51 13.42 -25.99
CA PRO A 256 9.61 12.81 -26.72
C PRO A 256 9.90 11.37 -26.26
N PRO A 257 10.03 10.41 -27.19
CA PRO A 257 9.90 10.60 -28.63
C PRO A 257 8.43 10.58 -29.03
N ALA A 258 8.00 11.68 -29.64
CA ALA A 258 6.70 11.77 -30.27
C ALA A 258 6.62 10.64 -31.31
N VAL A 259 5.47 9.97 -31.40
CA VAL A 259 5.09 9.04 -32.48
C VAL A 259 5.55 7.57 -32.39
N ALA A 260 5.65 6.93 -31.22
CA ALA A 260 5.90 5.48 -31.17
C ALA A 260 4.83 4.70 -30.40
N THR A 261 3.88 4.13 -31.14
CA THR A 261 3.14 2.93 -30.73
C THR A 261 4.09 1.92 -30.08
N GLY A 262 3.71 1.36 -28.93
CA GLY A 262 4.55 0.43 -28.18
C GLY A 262 5.58 1.07 -27.24
N ARG A 263 5.43 2.35 -26.85
CA ARG A 263 6.22 3.01 -25.79
C ARG A 263 5.36 3.38 -24.57
N GLY A 264 6.01 3.76 -23.47
CA GLY A 264 5.37 4.13 -22.21
C GLY A 264 5.46 3.04 -21.15
N PRO A 265 4.78 3.22 -20.00
CA PRO A 265 4.85 2.30 -18.87
C PRO A 265 4.43 0.87 -19.23
N LYS A 266 3.52 0.70 -20.19
CA LYS A 266 3.10 -0.63 -20.63
C LYS A 266 4.27 -1.47 -21.16
N LYS A 267 5.14 -0.89 -21.99
CA LYS A 267 6.28 -1.59 -22.61
C LYS A 267 7.23 -2.17 -21.55
N LEU A 268 7.66 -1.34 -20.60
CA LEU A 268 8.56 -1.80 -19.54
C LEU A 268 7.85 -2.74 -18.56
N ASN A 269 6.56 -2.50 -18.28
CA ASN A 269 5.78 -3.39 -17.43
C ASN A 269 5.72 -4.81 -18.02
N ASP A 270 5.33 -4.93 -19.29
CA ASP A 270 5.24 -6.21 -19.99
C ASP A 270 6.62 -6.90 -20.05
N ALA A 271 7.69 -6.14 -20.34
CA ALA A 271 9.04 -6.68 -20.40
C ALA A 271 9.52 -7.23 -19.04
N GLU A 272 9.24 -6.53 -17.94
CA GLU A 272 9.71 -6.92 -16.60
C GLU A 272 8.86 -8.05 -15.98
N GLU A 273 7.54 -8.06 -16.19
CA GLU A 273 6.67 -9.15 -15.74
C GLU A 273 6.99 -10.48 -16.45
N LEU A 274 7.29 -10.40 -17.76
CA LEU A 274 7.59 -11.54 -18.63
C LEU A 274 9.08 -11.90 -18.70
N ARG A 275 9.98 -11.12 -18.06
CA ARG A 275 11.44 -11.25 -18.21
C ARG A 275 11.97 -12.66 -17.98
N ILE A 276 11.41 -13.35 -16.98
CA ILE A 276 11.66 -14.77 -16.76
C ILE A 276 10.38 -15.49 -17.18
N ALA A 277 10.44 -16.16 -18.33
CA ALA A 277 9.31 -16.94 -18.83
C ALA A 277 8.86 -17.90 -17.74
N ALA A 278 7.60 -17.78 -17.33
CA ALA A 278 7.01 -18.75 -16.44
C ALA A 278 6.99 -20.10 -17.15
N VAL A 279 7.35 -21.16 -16.42
CA VAL A 279 7.15 -22.52 -16.94
C VAL A 279 5.65 -22.72 -17.12
N PRO A 280 5.15 -23.15 -18.29
CA PRO A 280 3.74 -23.46 -18.48
C PRO A 280 3.27 -24.42 -17.38
N ALA A 281 2.11 -24.15 -16.79
CA ALA A 281 1.56 -24.85 -15.62
C ALA A 281 2.32 -24.69 -14.28
N ASP A 282 3.36 -23.86 -14.18
CA ASP A 282 3.90 -23.45 -12.87
C ASP A 282 2.81 -22.68 -12.10
N PRO A 283 2.40 -23.15 -10.92
CA PRO A 283 1.39 -22.47 -10.12
C PRO A 283 1.85 -21.10 -9.60
N GLN A 284 3.14 -20.77 -9.72
CA GLN A 284 3.71 -19.46 -9.39
C GLN A 284 3.96 -18.59 -10.62
N SER A 285 3.51 -19.00 -11.82
CA SER A 285 3.68 -18.26 -13.07
C SER A 285 3.18 -16.82 -13.00
N GLY A 286 2.04 -16.61 -12.33
CA GLY A 286 1.42 -15.30 -12.10
C GLY A 286 2.06 -14.46 -10.98
N ASN A 287 3.16 -14.90 -10.38
CA ASN A 287 3.83 -14.20 -9.29
C ASN A 287 5.08 -13.44 -9.75
N CYS A 288 5.39 -12.38 -9.01
CA CYS A 288 6.61 -11.61 -9.16
C CYS A 288 7.86 -12.51 -9.02
N PRO A 289 8.89 -12.33 -9.89
CA PRO A 289 10.18 -12.99 -9.76
C PRO A 289 10.81 -12.86 -8.36
N SER A 290 11.48 -13.92 -7.91
CA SER A 290 12.17 -13.89 -6.61
C SER A 290 13.26 -12.82 -6.50
N ASP A 291 13.93 -12.48 -7.61
CA ASP A 291 14.95 -11.45 -7.65
C ASP A 291 14.37 -10.02 -7.74
N ARG A 292 13.06 -9.92 -7.91
CA ARG A 292 12.25 -8.68 -7.82
C ARG A 292 11.49 -8.58 -6.49
N GLY A 293 11.76 -9.46 -5.52
CA GLY A 293 11.12 -9.46 -4.21
C GLY A 293 9.86 -10.33 -4.10
N GLY A 294 9.46 -10.99 -5.19
CA GLY A 294 8.37 -11.96 -5.19
C GLY A 294 8.81 -13.36 -4.74
N LYS A 295 8.02 -14.37 -5.10
CA LYS A 295 8.26 -15.78 -4.73
C LYS A 295 8.36 -16.73 -5.91
N ARG A 296 8.12 -16.28 -7.15
CA ARG A 296 8.25 -17.12 -8.36
C ARG A 296 9.64 -17.74 -8.43
N GLY A 297 9.69 -19.05 -8.70
CA GLY A 297 10.93 -19.84 -8.75
C GLY A 297 11.44 -20.33 -7.39
N LYS A 298 10.84 -19.93 -6.26
CA LYS A 298 11.20 -20.49 -4.94
C LYS A 298 10.45 -21.79 -4.65
N SER A 299 11.02 -22.62 -3.78
CA SER A 299 10.31 -23.78 -3.20
C SER A 299 9.10 -23.30 -2.40
N VAL A 300 7.98 -24.01 -2.47
CA VAL A 300 6.80 -23.61 -1.66
C VAL A 300 7.03 -23.80 -0.16
N ALA A 301 7.75 -24.85 0.23
CA ALA A 301 8.09 -25.13 1.63
C ALA A 301 9.06 -24.06 2.15
N GLY A 302 8.71 -23.44 3.27
CA GLY A 302 9.48 -22.38 3.93
C GLY A 302 9.33 -20.98 3.30
N ASN A 303 8.83 -20.88 2.06
CA ASN A 303 8.62 -19.57 1.41
C ASN A 303 7.15 -19.22 1.24
N ILE A 304 6.30 -20.16 0.81
CA ILE A 304 4.85 -19.94 0.60
C ILE A 304 4.02 -20.63 1.68
N PHE A 305 4.47 -21.79 2.15
CA PHE A 305 3.89 -22.48 3.28
C PHE A 305 4.93 -22.59 4.40
N GLU A 306 4.56 -22.15 5.60
CA GLU A 306 5.44 -22.25 6.76
C GLU A 306 5.62 -23.71 7.16
N THR A 307 6.86 -24.12 7.38
CA THR A 307 7.22 -25.49 7.79
C THR A 307 7.94 -25.52 9.14
N THR A 308 7.79 -24.44 9.91
CA THR A 308 8.30 -24.29 11.27
C THR A 308 7.13 -24.03 12.21
N SER A 309 7.28 -24.39 13.49
CA SER A 309 6.24 -24.15 14.50
C SER A 309 5.91 -22.66 14.59
N GLN A 310 4.62 -22.35 14.56
CA GLN A 310 4.10 -21.00 14.77
C GLN A 310 3.27 -20.95 16.06
N LYS A 311 3.65 -20.06 16.97
CA LYS A 311 2.87 -19.78 18.19
C LYS A 311 1.49 -19.26 17.86
N GLY A 312 0.49 -19.75 18.60
CA GLY A 312 -0.91 -19.49 18.31
C GLY A 312 -1.52 -20.40 17.25
N PHE A 313 -0.75 -21.36 16.73
CA PHE A 313 -1.21 -22.28 15.69
C PHE A 313 -0.75 -23.73 15.94
N ASN A 314 0.55 -23.98 16.01
CA ASN A 314 1.11 -25.29 16.34
C ASN A 314 1.38 -25.45 17.84
N GLU A 315 1.63 -24.34 18.53
CA GLU A 315 1.97 -24.31 19.95
C GLU A 315 1.30 -23.09 20.61
N PRO A 316 0.98 -23.13 21.91
CA PRO A 316 0.39 -22.00 22.62
C PRO A 316 1.37 -20.81 22.72
N HIS A 317 0.82 -19.62 22.96
CA HIS A 317 1.64 -18.50 23.39
C HIS A 317 1.97 -18.64 24.88
N SER A 318 2.97 -17.90 25.35
CA SER A 318 3.27 -17.86 26.79
C SER A 318 2.06 -17.32 27.57
N GLY A 319 1.43 -18.16 28.39
CA GLY A 319 0.26 -17.77 29.20
C GLY A 319 -1.06 -17.66 28.43
N ARG A 320 -1.15 -18.17 27.20
CA ARG A 320 -2.41 -18.25 26.45
C ARG A 320 -2.49 -19.56 25.66
N ASP A 321 -3.44 -20.40 26.06
CA ASP A 321 -3.74 -21.66 25.39
C ASP A 321 -4.27 -21.44 23.97
N LEU A 322 -4.15 -22.48 23.14
CA LEU A 322 -4.77 -22.49 21.82
C LEU A 322 -6.29 -22.67 21.97
N PRO A 323 -7.11 -21.95 21.19
CA PRO A 323 -8.57 -22.14 21.18
C PRO A 323 -8.99 -23.37 20.35
N HIS A 324 -8.02 -24.15 19.87
CA HIS A 324 -8.19 -25.39 19.13
C HIS A 324 -7.07 -26.35 19.55
N LYS A 325 -7.20 -27.63 19.19
CA LYS A 325 -6.11 -28.57 19.40
C LYS A 325 -4.91 -28.22 18.53
N PRO A 326 -3.66 -28.37 19.04
CA PRO A 326 -2.46 -28.08 18.27
C PRO A 326 -2.50 -28.72 16.88
N TYR A 327 -2.25 -27.95 15.82
CA TYR A 327 -2.05 -28.52 14.50
C TYR A 327 -0.62 -29.06 14.40
N PRO A 328 -0.40 -30.32 13.96
CA PRO A 328 0.93 -30.80 13.63
C PRO A 328 1.64 -29.89 12.62
N VAL A 329 2.94 -29.67 12.81
CA VAL A 329 3.73 -28.79 11.94
C VAL A 329 3.77 -29.36 10.52
N ALA A 330 3.58 -28.50 9.51
CA ALA A 330 3.67 -28.91 8.12
C ALA A 330 5.12 -29.18 7.70
N HIS A 331 5.31 -30.14 6.81
CA HIS A 331 6.61 -30.58 6.31
C HIS A 331 6.70 -30.46 4.79
N SER A 332 7.92 -30.31 4.28
CA SER A 332 8.18 -30.41 2.85
C SER A 332 7.77 -31.79 2.32
N VAL A 333 7.29 -31.81 1.08
CA VAL A 333 7.16 -33.05 0.31
C VAL A 333 8.45 -33.20 -0.50
N ASN A 334 9.13 -34.35 -0.37
CA ASN A 334 10.34 -34.61 -1.15
C ASN A 334 10.03 -34.48 -2.65
N GLN A 335 10.78 -33.64 -3.36
CA GLN A 335 10.52 -33.27 -4.76
C GLN A 335 10.79 -34.39 -5.79
N ALA A 336 11.25 -35.57 -5.38
CA ALA A 336 11.61 -36.63 -6.31
C ALA A 336 10.35 -37.29 -6.94
N GLY A 337 10.03 -36.92 -8.18
CA GLY A 337 9.03 -37.60 -9.02
C GLY A 337 7.62 -37.01 -8.97
N ALA A 338 7.43 -35.79 -9.49
CA ALA A 338 6.23 -35.17 -10.07
C ALA A 338 4.82 -35.21 -9.40
N SER A 339 4.46 -36.17 -8.55
CA SER A 339 3.05 -36.34 -8.12
C SER A 339 2.56 -35.31 -7.09
N HIS A 340 3.47 -34.60 -6.41
CA HIS A 340 3.11 -33.65 -5.34
C HIS A 340 3.94 -32.36 -5.41
N ALA A 341 4.29 -31.92 -6.62
CA ALA A 341 5.02 -30.67 -6.81
C ALA A 341 4.26 -29.48 -6.21
N HIS A 342 5.00 -28.48 -5.71
CA HIS A 342 4.45 -27.27 -5.10
C HIS A 342 3.49 -27.52 -3.94
N ALA A 343 3.74 -28.58 -3.15
CA ALA A 343 2.97 -28.90 -1.95
C ALA A 343 3.82 -28.97 -0.67
N VAL A 344 3.14 -28.79 0.47
CA VAL A 344 3.56 -29.25 1.79
C VAL A 344 2.54 -30.26 2.32
N LYS A 345 2.92 -31.04 3.32
CA LYS A 345 2.02 -32.00 3.98
C LYS A 345 1.93 -31.73 5.48
N ALA A 346 0.75 -31.90 6.04
CA ALA A 346 0.49 -31.90 7.48
C ALA A 346 -0.32 -33.15 7.84
N VAL A 347 -0.42 -33.43 9.13
CA VAL A 347 -1.23 -34.53 9.67
C VAL A 347 -2.41 -33.94 10.41
N SER A 348 -3.60 -34.52 10.29
CA SER A 348 -4.75 -34.08 11.06
C SER A 348 -4.62 -34.44 12.55
N ASN A 349 -5.05 -33.53 13.42
CA ASN A 349 -5.16 -33.76 14.86
C ASN A 349 -6.40 -34.60 15.22
N GLU A 350 -6.68 -34.76 16.52
CA GLU A 350 -7.84 -35.50 17.05
C GLU A 350 -9.21 -34.96 16.58
N ASP A 351 -9.29 -33.67 16.23
CA ASP A 351 -10.49 -33.05 15.65
C ASP A 351 -10.60 -33.24 14.12
N GLY A 352 -9.68 -34.02 13.54
CA GLY A 352 -9.61 -34.27 12.11
C GLY A 352 -9.11 -33.06 11.33
N GLU A 353 -8.43 -32.11 11.98
CA GLU A 353 -7.99 -30.86 11.37
C GLU A 353 -6.47 -30.86 11.11
N ALA A 354 -6.07 -30.56 9.88
CA ALA A 354 -4.69 -30.30 9.48
C ALA A 354 -4.53 -28.81 9.15
N GLY A 355 -3.47 -28.18 9.64
CA GLY A 355 -3.25 -26.75 9.49
C GLY A 355 -1.94 -26.40 8.77
N VAL A 356 -1.94 -25.31 8.02
CA VAL A 356 -0.72 -24.68 7.47
C VAL A 356 -0.82 -23.16 7.53
N ILE A 357 0.29 -22.47 7.72
CA ILE A 357 0.35 -21.01 7.51
C ILE A 357 0.75 -20.73 6.07
N PHE A 358 -0.15 -20.07 5.33
CA PHE A 358 0.12 -19.54 4.01
C PHE A 358 0.74 -18.14 4.10
N MET A 359 1.88 -17.97 3.44
CA MET A 359 2.67 -16.76 3.37
C MET A 359 2.77 -16.35 1.89
N PRO A 360 1.81 -15.59 1.33
CA PRO A 360 1.95 -15.06 -0.03
C PRO A 360 3.18 -14.15 -0.16
N SER A 361 3.53 -13.77 -1.39
CA SER A 361 4.46 -12.66 -1.58
C SER A 361 3.82 -11.35 -1.11
N ARG A 362 4.65 -10.30 -0.99
CA ARG A 362 4.19 -8.94 -0.69
C ARG A 362 3.79 -8.17 -1.95
N ALA A 363 3.96 -8.80 -3.13
CA ALA A 363 3.85 -8.13 -4.41
C ALA A 363 2.39 -8.01 -4.84
N GLY A 364 1.89 -6.78 -4.97
CA GLY A 364 0.59 -6.50 -5.56
C GLY A 364 0.50 -7.08 -6.97
N GLY A 365 -0.61 -7.75 -7.26
CA GLY A 365 -0.87 -8.47 -8.51
C GLY A 365 -0.47 -9.95 -8.51
N ASP A 366 0.28 -10.43 -7.50
CA ASP A 366 0.56 -11.86 -7.37
C ASP A 366 -0.73 -12.64 -7.13
N ARG A 367 -0.76 -13.90 -7.61
CA ARG A 367 -1.97 -14.72 -7.67
C ARG A 367 -1.72 -16.11 -7.10
N TYR A 368 -2.67 -16.60 -6.31
CA TYR A 368 -2.57 -17.91 -5.69
C TYR A 368 -3.88 -18.66 -5.78
N ARG A 369 -3.81 -19.91 -6.25
CA ARG A 369 -4.90 -20.88 -6.13
C ARG A 369 -4.39 -22.07 -5.35
N LEU A 370 -5.22 -22.59 -4.46
CA LEU A 370 -4.84 -23.60 -3.48
C LEU A 370 -5.71 -24.84 -3.63
N ARG A 371 -5.12 -26.00 -3.32
CA ARG A 371 -5.78 -27.29 -3.14
C ARG A 371 -5.40 -27.89 -1.80
N ALA A 372 -6.37 -28.47 -1.10
CA ALA A 372 -6.13 -29.42 -0.02
C ALA A 372 -6.62 -30.81 -0.42
N TYR A 373 -5.83 -31.86 -0.20
CA TYR A 373 -6.23 -33.24 -0.51
C TYR A 373 -5.62 -34.27 0.43
N ILE A 374 -6.26 -35.43 0.52
CA ILE A 374 -5.74 -36.58 1.27
C ILE A 374 -4.73 -37.33 0.41
N GLY A 375 -3.50 -37.47 0.88
CA GLY A 375 -2.39 -37.99 0.06
C GLY A 375 -2.02 -39.46 0.31
N PRO A 376 -0.95 -39.95 -0.38
CA PRO A 376 -0.62 -41.37 -0.60
C PRO A 376 -0.49 -42.23 0.65
N LYS A 377 -0.05 -41.64 1.77
CA LYS A 377 0.08 -42.35 3.05
C LYS A 377 -1.27 -42.74 3.67
N THR A 378 -2.35 -42.07 3.29
CA THR A 378 -3.71 -42.37 3.75
C THR A 378 -4.56 -42.95 2.63
N LEU A 379 -4.52 -42.33 1.44
CA LEU A 379 -5.18 -42.80 0.22
C LEU A 379 -4.17 -42.74 -0.92
N PRO A 380 -4.04 -43.75 -1.80
CA PRO A 380 -3.13 -43.73 -2.94
C PRO A 380 -3.58 -42.69 -4.01
N SER A 381 -3.50 -41.41 -3.67
CA SER A 381 -4.00 -40.28 -4.46
C SER A 381 -3.03 -39.10 -4.39
N ASP A 382 -2.92 -38.40 -5.51
CA ASP A 382 -2.28 -37.09 -5.66
C ASP A 382 -3.30 -35.94 -5.69
N GLY A 383 -4.57 -36.27 -5.44
CA GLY A 383 -5.67 -35.33 -5.54
C GLY A 383 -5.97 -34.89 -6.96
N THR A 384 -5.49 -35.55 -8.03
CA THR A 384 -5.83 -35.19 -9.43
C THR A 384 -6.92 -36.09 -10.03
N GLY A 385 -6.94 -37.39 -9.71
CA GLY A 385 -7.89 -38.38 -10.22
C GLY A 385 -9.33 -38.27 -9.67
N MET A 386 -10.28 -38.94 -10.34
CA MET A 386 -11.71 -38.95 -9.96
C MET A 386 -11.97 -39.48 -8.56
N GLU A 387 -11.10 -40.34 -8.04
CA GLU A 387 -11.19 -40.91 -6.69
C GLU A 387 -10.50 -40.04 -5.63
N GLY A 388 -9.86 -38.93 -6.04
CA GLY A 388 -9.13 -38.05 -5.15
C GLY A 388 -10.06 -37.26 -4.22
N VAL A 389 -9.87 -37.42 -2.92
CA VAL A 389 -10.59 -36.63 -1.91
C VAL A 389 -9.89 -35.29 -1.74
N ARG A 390 -10.42 -34.26 -2.41
CA ARG A 390 -9.83 -32.93 -2.50
C ARG A 390 -10.84 -31.80 -2.36
N VAL A 391 -10.33 -30.61 -2.07
CA VAL A 391 -11.03 -29.34 -2.18
C VAL A 391 -10.10 -28.32 -2.81
N ASP A 392 -10.59 -27.64 -3.84
CA ASP A 392 -9.89 -26.58 -4.54
C ASP A 392 -10.48 -25.23 -4.12
N THR A 393 -9.68 -24.17 -4.25
CA THR A 393 -10.13 -22.78 -4.10
C THR A 393 -10.21 -22.11 -5.48
N GLY A 394 -10.83 -20.93 -5.51
CA GLY A 394 -10.64 -19.95 -6.57
C GLY A 394 -9.28 -19.24 -6.45
N THR A 395 -9.15 -18.06 -7.06
CA THR A 395 -7.88 -17.32 -7.08
C THR A 395 -7.87 -16.17 -6.09
N LEU A 396 -6.90 -16.19 -5.18
CA LEU A 396 -6.54 -15.06 -4.32
C LEU A 396 -5.63 -14.11 -5.11
N VAL A 397 -5.90 -12.81 -5.05
CA VAL A 397 -5.10 -11.76 -5.73
C VAL A 397 -4.56 -10.80 -4.69
N ILE A 398 -3.25 -10.57 -4.67
CA ILE A 398 -2.64 -9.64 -3.72
C ILE A 398 -2.95 -8.20 -4.14
N TRP A 399 -3.52 -7.43 -3.21
CA TRP A 399 -3.75 -5.99 -3.32
C TRP A 399 -3.10 -5.28 -2.13
N ARG A 400 -2.53 -4.11 -2.38
CA ARG A 400 -1.90 -3.30 -1.34
C ARG A 400 -2.83 -2.18 -0.91
N ASN A 401 -2.90 -1.88 0.38
CA ASN A 401 -3.78 -0.84 0.90
C ASN A 401 -2.99 0.45 1.20
N VAL A 402 -3.39 1.53 0.54
CA VAL A 402 -2.91 2.89 0.81
C VAL A 402 -4.08 3.67 1.40
N ARG A 403 -3.88 4.33 2.54
CA ARG A 403 -4.95 5.05 3.24
C ARG A 403 -4.77 6.55 3.16
N ILE A 404 -5.83 7.29 2.88
CA ILE A 404 -5.93 8.74 3.09
C ILE A 404 -6.74 8.96 4.36
N SER A 405 -6.10 9.53 5.39
CA SER A 405 -6.72 9.73 6.70
C SER A 405 -7.34 11.10 6.89
N ARG A 406 -6.81 12.11 6.18
CA ARG A 406 -7.31 13.49 6.20
C ARG A 406 -7.16 14.12 4.82
N TYR A 407 -8.17 14.87 4.43
CA TYR A 407 -8.10 15.80 3.31
C TYR A 407 -8.42 17.19 3.86
N ILE A 408 -7.42 18.08 3.88
CA ILE A 408 -7.54 19.41 4.45
C ILE A 408 -7.51 20.43 3.32
N GLN A 409 -8.39 21.42 3.39
CA GLN A 409 -8.40 22.56 2.49
C GLN A 409 -8.25 23.85 3.29
N GLN A 410 -7.27 24.68 2.90
CA GLN A 410 -7.18 26.03 3.41
C GLN A 410 -8.31 26.88 2.79
N PRO A 411 -9.08 27.62 3.60
CA PRO A 411 -10.02 28.62 3.08
C PRO A 411 -9.33 29.58 2.13
N ALA A 412 -9.98 29.89 1.01
CA ALA A 412 -9.52 30.94 0.11
C ALA A 412 -10.49 32.11 0.15
N ASN A 413 -10.24 33.08 1.02
CA ASN A 413 -10.96 34.35 1.03
C ASN A 413 -10.03 35.51 0.64
N ALA A 414 -10.54 36.75 0.78
CA ALA A 414 -9.78 37.95 0.45
C ALA A 414 -8.47 38.04 1.27
N PRO A 415 -7.32 38.23 0.60
CA PRO A 415 -6.04 38.39 1.28
C PRO A 415 -6.06 39.61 2.22
N GLU A 416 -5.31 39.52 3.32
CA GLU A 416 -5.07 40.66 4.20
C GLU A 416 -4.39 41.81 3.42
N ALA A 417 -4.82 43.05 3.64
CA ALA A 417 -4.41 44.20 2.83
C ALA A 417 -2.91 44.50 2.92
N GLY A 418 -2.30 44.32 4.09
CA GLY A 418 -0.86 44.44 4.30
C GLY A 418 -0.05 43.36 3.57
N LEU A 419 -0.53 42.11 3.53
CA LEU A 419 0.07 41.04 2.72
C LEU A 419 -0.06 41.33 1.21
N LEU A 420 -1.22 41.83 0.78
CA LEU A 420 -1.45 42.22 -0.61
C LEU A 420 -0.50 43.35 -1.04
N ALA A 421 -0.36 44.39 -0.21
CA ALA A 421 0.56 45.50 -0.47
C ALA A 421 2.02 45.02 -0.58
N GLN A 422 2.44 44.09 0.28
CA GLN A 422 3.77 43.47 0.24
C GLN A 422 3.98 42.57 -0.98
N ALA A 423 2.90 42.05 -1.57
CA ALA A 423 2.93 41.27 -2.81
C ALA A 423 2.88 42.11 -4.09
N ASN A 424 2.71 43.42 -3.98
CA ASN A 424 2.61 44.36 -5.08
C ASN A 424 3.88 45.21 -5.39
N PRO A 425 5.14 44.83 -5.03
CA PRO A 425 6.30 45.62 -5.45
C PRO A 425 6.52 45.47 -6.95
N ALA A 426 6.99 46.54 -7.61
CA ALA A 426 7.33 46.49 -9.03
C ALA A 426 8.30 45.32 -9.32
N PRO A 427 8.08 44.55 -10.41
CA PRO A 427 7.15 44.77 -11.52
C PRO A 427 5.73 44.18 -11.35
N TYR A 428 5.40 43.61 -10.18
CA TYR A 428 4.19 42.81 -9.98
C TYR A 428 3.01 43.70 -9.60
N ASN A 429 2.20 44.12 -10.58
CA ASN A 429 1.02 44.97 -10.37
C ASN A 429 -0.20 44.16 -9.85
N LEU A 430 -0.08 43.55 -8.67
CA LEU A 430 -1.15 42.81 -7.96
C LEU A 430 -2.00 43.76 -7.11
N ALA A 431 -2.65 44.74 -7.76
CA ALA A 431 -3.38 45.81 -7.08
C ALA A 431 -4.69 45.36 -6.42
N THR A 432 -5.23 44.19 -6.79
CA THR A 432 -6.49 43.67 -6.25
C THR A 432 -6.33 42.29 -5.60
N ALA A 433 -7.23 41.99 -4.66
CA ALA A 433 -7.37 40.65 -4.07
C ALA A 433 -7.48 39.54 -5.13
N ASN A 434 -8.26 39.81 -6.20
CA ASN A 434 -8.44 38.86 -7.29
C ASN A 434 -7.14 38.66 -8.09
N ASP A 435 -6.37 39.72 -8.35
CA ASP A 435 -5.09 39.57 -9.06
C ASP A 435 -4.08 38.76 -8.26
N TYR A 436 -4.05 38.94 -6.95
CA TYR A 436 -3.21 38.13 -6.06
C TYR A 436 -3.68 36.67 -5.97
N LEU A 437 -4.99 36.42 -5.82
CA LEU A 437 -5.54 35.06 -5.84
C LEU A 437 -5.35 34.37 -7.20
N ARG A 438 -5.35 35.12 -8.30
CA ARG A 438 -5.02 34.60 -9.64
C ARG A 438 -3.53 34.35 -9.81
N SER A 439 -2.65 35.17 -9.22
CA SER A 439 -1.19 34.95 -9.28
C SER A 439 -0.77 33.70 -8.51
N VAL A 440 -1.46 33.41 -7.40
CA VAL A 440 -1.37 32.11 -6.69
C VAL A 440 -2.30 31.04 -7.27
N ARG A 441 -3.05 31.40 -8.31
CA ARG A 441 -3.92 30.52 -9.12
C ARG A 441 -4.97 29.75 -8.30
N VAL A 442 -5.43 30.33 -7.19
CA VAL A 442 -6.44 29.77 -6.28
C VAL A 442 -7.86 30.03 -6.81
N VAL A 443 -8.03 31.10 -7.59
CA VAL A 443 -9.30 31.44 -8.26
C VAL A 443 -9.16 31.42 -9.79
N ASP A 444 -10.28 31.24 -10.48
CA ASP A 444 -10.36 31.28 -11.95
C ASP A 444 -10.33 32.71 -12.52
N GLY A 445 -10.50 32.83 -13.84
CA GLY A 445 -10.60 34.12 -14.54
C GLY A 445 -11.82 34.96 -14.12
N GLY A 446 -12.83 34.36 -13.50
CA GLY A 446 -13.99 35.05 -12.91
C GLY A 446 -13.81 35.46 -11.44
N GLY A 447 -12.73 35.01 -10.78
CA GLY A 447 -12.51 35.21 -9.35
C GLY A 447 -13.21 34.17 -8.46
N ASN A 448 -13.73 33.07 -9.04
CA ASN A 448 -14.33 31.98 -8.29
C ASN A 448 -13.24 31.05 -7.78
N ASN A 449 -13.33 30.64 -6.50
CA ASN A 449 -12.43 29.63 -5.94
C ASN A 449 -12.62 28.29 -6.66
N VAL A 450 -11.52 27.70 -7.11
CA VAL A 450 -11.49 26.43 -7.83
C VAL A 450 -10.49 25.51 -7.13
N GLY A 451 -10.97 24.78 -6.13
CA GLY A 451 -10.29 23.63 -5.53
C GLY A 451 -11.04 22.34 -5.85
N LEU A 452 -10.48 21.19 -5.48
CA LEU A 452 -11.21 19.93 -5.64
C LEU A 452 -12.41 19.88 -4.68
N PRO A 453 -13.61 19.52 -5.17
CA PRO A 453 -14.82 19.46 -4.36
C PRO A 453 -14.90 18.19 -3.50
N THR A 454 -14.13 17.15 -3.82
CA THR A 454 -14.20 15.82 -3.21
C THR A 454 -12.82 15.18 -3.07
N ALA A 455 -12.66 14.34 -2.04
CA ALA A 455 -11.45 13.58 -1.81
C ALA A 455 -11.33 12.30 -2.64
N ASP A 456 -12.30 12.02 -3.53
CA ASP A 456 -12.15 10.93 -4.50
C ASP A 456 -11.00 11.21 -5.48
N PHE A 457 -10.56 12.48 -5.54
CA PHE A 457 -9.58 13.01 -6.47
C PHE A 457 -9.84 12.45 -7.87
N SER A 458 -11.12 12.36 -8.27
CA SER A 458 -11.44 11.91 -9.62
C SER A 458 -10.88 12.92 -10.62
N ALA A 459 -10.51 12.42 -11.80
CA ALA A 459 -10.04 13.30 -12.86
C ALA A 459 -11.18 14.25 -13.24
N GLN A 460 -10.93 15.55 -13.15
CA GLN A 460 -11.93 16.55 -13.54
C GLN A 460 -11.76 16.89 -15.02
N GLY A 461 -12.69 16.43 -15.85
CA GLY A 461 -12.78 16.81 -17.28
C GLY A 461 -13.79 15.96 -18.05
N ASN A 462 -13.97 16.26 -19.33
CA ASN A 462 -14.84 15.51 -20.24
C ASN A 462 -14.32 14.07 -20.43
N ALA A 463 -15.12 13.15 -20.97
CA ALA A 463 -14.71 11.76 -21.24
C ALA A 463 -13.44 11.59 -22.11
N SER A 464 -12.97 12.66 -22.76
CA SER A 464 -11.70 12.76 -23.48
C SER A 464 -10.50 13.09 -22.58
N ASN A 465 -10.69 13.27 -21.27
CA ASN A 465 -9.63 13.68 -20.37
C ASN A 465 -8.64 12.52 -20.13
N VAL A 466 -7.38 12.83 -20.34
CA VAL A 466 -6.25 11.90 -20.31
C VAL A 466 -5.62 11.79 -18.94
N PHE A 467 -6.05 12.58 -17.96
CA PHE A 467 -5.58 12.45 -16.59
C PHE A 467 -6.45 11.44 -15.83
N ASP A 468 -5.84 10.64 -14.96
CA ASP A 468 -6.57 9.69 -14.12
C ASP A 468 -6.50 10.10 -12.64
N GLY A 469 -7.58 9.84 -11.92
CA GLY A 469 -7.67 10.10 -10.48
C GLY A 469 -6.74 9.23 -9.63
N VAL A 470 -6.53 9.65 -8.37
CA VAL A 470 -5.66 8.96 -7.40
C VAL A 470 -5.98 7.48 -7.30
N ILE A 471 -7.27 7.13 -7.14
CA ILE A 471 -7.72 5.74 -7.02
C ILE A 471 -7.29 4.90 -8.24
N LYS A 472 -7.48 5.43 -9.45
CA LYS A 472 -7.17 4.72 -10.70
C LYS A 472 -5.67 4.61 -10.95
N GLN A 473 -4.89 5.66 -10.64
CA GLN A 473 -3.44 5.65 -10.76
C GLN A 473 -2.78 4.62 -9.85
N PHE A 474 -3.21 4.57 -8.59
CA PHE A 474 -2.72 3.58 -7.62
C PHE A 474 -3.18 2.16 -7.97
N ALA A 475 -4.41 1.99 -8.47
CA ALA A 475 -4.92 0.69 -8.88
C ALA A 475 -4.08 0.04 -9.99
N ARG A 476 -3.42 0.82 -10.88
CA ARG A 476 -2.44 0.31 -11.86
C ARG A 476 -1.25 -0.42 -11.22
N GLY A 477 -0.93 -0.07 -9.97
CA GLY A 477 0.07 -0.72 -9.14
C GLY A 477 -0.53 -1.76 -8.20
N PHE A 478 -1.75 -2.27 -8.45
CA PHE A 478 -2.49 -3.14 -7.52
C PHE A 478 -2.59 -2.56 -6.11
N CYS A 479 -2.65 -1.23 -6.00
CA CYS A 479 -2.90 -0.54 -4.75
C CYS A 479 -4.36 -0.09 -4.70
N GLU A 480 -5.07 -0.53 -3.67
CA GLU A 480 -6.37 -0.03 -3.28
C GLU A 480 -6.21 1.17 -2.37
N VAL A 481 -6.76 2.31 -2.78
CA VAL A 481 -6.79 3.52 -1.98
C VAL A 481 -8.06 3.52 -1.12
N GLU A 482 -7.89 3.47 0.19
CA GLU A 482 -8.98 3.61 1.16
C GLU A 482 -9.00 5.04 1.69
N ILE A 483 -10.12 5.73 1.53
CA ILE A 483 -10.32 7.09 2.06
C ILE A 483 -11.14 6.97 3.33
N ASP A 484 -10.60 7.43 4.45
CA ASP A 484 -11.32 7.43 5.73
C ASP A 484 -12.64 8.19 5.60
N ARG A 485 -13.65 7.79 6.37
CA ARG A 485 -14.97 8.45 6.37
C ARG A 485 -14.85 9.95 6.57
N ALA A 486 -14.02 10.37 7.53
CA ALA A 486 -13.79 11.79 7.83
C ALA A 486 -13.02 12.54 6.74
N ALA A 487 -12.38 11.83 5.82
CA ALA A 487 -11.60 12.41 4.73
C ALA A 487 -12.34 12.42 3.39
N GLN A 488 -13.60 11.96 3.31
CA GLN A 488 -14.38 11.92 2.06
C GLN A 488 -14.65 13.32 1.48
N LEU A 489 -14.75 14.32 2.36
CA LEU A 489 -14.94 15.73 2.03
C LEU A 489 -13.74 16.53 2.58
N PRO A 490 -13.41 17.67 1.96
CA PRO A 490 -12.37 18.55 2.48
C PRO A 490 -12.76 19.04 3.88
N GLU A 491 -11.89 18.78 4.84
CA GLU A 491 -11.89 19.44 6.13
C GLU A 491 -11.40 20.87 5.94
N THR A 492 -12.26 21.84 6.25
CA THR A 492 -11.83 23.24 6.28
C THR A 492 -10.89 23.45 7.45
N LEU A 493 -9.68 23.95 7.17
CA LEU A 493 -8.70 24.20 8.22
C LEU A 493 -9.21 25.30 9.19
N SER A 494 -9.39 24.94 10.46
CA SER A 494 -9.88 25.88 11.47
C SER A 494 -8.82 26.92 11.86
N GLN A 495 -9.25 28.07 12.39
CA GLN A 495 -8.32 29.09 12.89
C GLN A 495 -7.40 28.53 13.99
N ALA A 496 -7.95 27.72 14.90
CA ALA A 496 -7.19 27.13 16.00
C ALA A 496 -6.13 26.14 15.48
N ASP A 497 -6.50 25.25 14.56
CA ASP A 497 -5.57 24.29 13.96
C ASP A 497 -4.48 24.99 13.14
N TRP A 498 -4.86 26.00 12.36
CA TRP A 498 -3.92 26.80 11.57
C TRP A 498 -2.94 27.56 12.47
N SER A 499 -3.43 28.25 13.50
CA SER A 499 -2.57 28.93 14.49
C SER A 499 -1.63 27.96 15.19
N ALA A 500 -2.11 26.78 15.59
CA ALA A 500 -1.28 25.75 16.21
C ALA A 500 -0.22 25.21 15.25
N ALA A 501 -0.57 24.99 13.98
CA ALA A 501 0.37 24.53 12.95
C ALA A 501 1.46 25.57 12.65
N ARG A 502 1.11 26.86 12.58
CA ARG A 502 2.09 27.94 12.41
C ARG A 502 2.99 28.11 13.62
N GLN A 503 2.41 28.04 14.82
CA GLN A 503 3.20 28.07 16.05
C GLN A 503 4.20 26.92 16.08
N GLN A 504 3.78 25.71 15.70
CA GLN A 504 4.67 24.56 15.64
C GLN A 504 5.79 24.75 14.61
N ALA A 505 5.45 25.26 13.43
CA ALA A 505 6.43 25.60 12.39
C ALA A 505 7.48 26.61 12.90
N VAL A 506 7.05 27.70 13.54
CA VAL A 506 7.94 28.73 14.07
C VAL A 506 8.80 28.21 15.22
N THR A 507 8.24 27.39 16.11
CA THR A 507 8.99 26.74 17.19
C THR A 507 10.10 25.85 16.62
N ASP A 508 9.81 25.07 15.59
CA ASP A 508 10.81 24.24 14.93
C ASP A 508 11.87 25.11 14.23
N ALA A 509 11.43 26.09 13.46
CA ALA A 509 12.32 27.03 12.79
C ALA A 509 13.28 27.71 13.78
N SER A 510 12.78 28.14 14.93
CA SER A 510 13.58 28.74 16.00
C SER A 510 14.67 27.79 16.52
N ALA A 511 14.36 26.50 16.64
CA ALA A 511 15.33 25.49 17.06
C ALA A 511 16.39 25.20 15.97
N ALA A 512 16.05 25.39 14.69
CA ALA A 512 16.99 25.19 13.59
C ALA A 512 17.95 26.37 13.37
N GLN A 513 17.56 27.59 13.76
CA GLN A 513 18.32 28.81 13.46
C GLN A 513 19.81 28.75 13.82
N PRO A 514 20.23 28.21 14.99
CA PRO A 514 21.65 28.09 15.33
C PRO A 514 22.43 27.22 14.34
N ALA A 515 21.85 26.12 13.87
CA ALA A 515 22.49 25.23 12.90
C ALA A 515 22.61 25.86 11.51
N LEU A 516 21.74 26.80 11.19
CA LEU A 516 21.76 27.57 9.93
C LEU A 516 22.57 28.86 10.04
N ASN A 517 23.14 29.18 11.20
CA ASN A 517 23.82 30.46 11.46
C ASN A 517 22.92 31.67 11.12
N THR A 518 21.67 31.61 11.55
CA THR A 518 20.65 32.67 11.40
C THR A 518 20.12 33.09 12.77
N ASN A 519 19.55 34.29 12.87
CA ASN A 519 18.92 34.78 14.11
C ASN A 519 17.75 35.73 13.82
N TYR A 520 16.89 35.37 12.88
CA TYR A 520 15.68 36.11 12.55
C TYR A 520 14.68 36.11 13.70
N ASP A 521 13.97 37.22 13.88
CA ASP A 521 12.76 37.25 14.68
C ASP A 521 11.63 36.60 13.87
N LEU A 522 11.44 35.31 14.09
CA LEU A 522 10.45 34.52 13.35
C LEU A 522 9.00 34.93 13.68
N THR A 523 8.77 35.53 14.85
CA THR A 523 7.43 36.02 15.21
C THR A 523 7.06 37.18 14.29
N ILE A 524 7.96 38.14 14.12
CA ILE A 524 7.77 39.28 13.21
C ILE A 524 7.77 38.81 11.75
N LEU A 525 8.74 37.98 11.36
CA LEU A 525 8.91 37.52 9.97
C LEU A 525 7.66 36.81 9.46
N PHE A 526 7.02 36.00 10.32
CA PHE A 526 5.82 35.26 9.97
C PHE A 526 4.53 35.93 10.48
N CYS A 527 4.46 37.24 10.70
CA CYS A 527 3.21 37.93 11.08
C CYS A 527 2.48 37.27 12.28
N MET A 528 3.21 36.81 13.29
CA MET A 528 2.69 36.13 14.49
C MET A 528 2.73 37.01 15.75
N GLU A 529 3.10 38.28 15.60
CA GLU A 529 3.08 39.27 16.68
C GLU A 529 1.65 39.53 17.19
N ALA A 530 1.56 39.96 18.45
CA ALA A 530 0.28 40.33 19.05
C ALA A 530 -0.38 41.47 18.25
N GLY A 531 -1.66 41.30 17.89
CA GLY A 531 -2.40 42.26 17.07
C GLY A 531 -2.25 42.09 15.56
N SER A 532 -1.50 41.08 15.08
CA SER A 532 -1.45 40.74 13.66
C SER A 532 -2.86 40.46 13.10
N PRO A 533 -3.27 41.10 11.99
CA PRO A 533 -4.59 40.87 11.39
C PRO A 533 -4.65 39.58 10.56
N VAL A 534 -3.51 38.88 10.39
CA VAL A 534 -3.39 37.69 9.55
C VAL A 534 -3.97 36.46 10.25
N ASN A 535 -4.92 35.80 9.59
CA ASN A 535 -5.66 34.65 10.08
C ASN A 535 -5.90 33.64 8.95
N VAL A 536 -6.45 32.47 9.24
CA VAL A 536 -6.61 31.38 8.26
C VAL A 536 -7.49 31.77 7.06
N ASN A 537 -8.41 32.72 7.24
CA ASN A 537 -9.33 33.13 6.19
C ASN A 537 -8.70 34.11 5.20
N ASN A 538 -7.80 34.98 5.66
CA ASN A 538 -7.16 36.00 4.83
C ASN A 538 -5.68 35.70 4.52
N ALA A 539 -5.15 34.60 5.06
CA ALA A 539 -3.91 34.00 4.65
C ALA A 539 -4.17 33.22 3.35
N VAL A 540 -3.51 33.61 2.27
CA VAL A 540 -3.53 32.87 1.00
C VAL A 540 -2.44 31.79 0.97
N CYS A 541 -1.49 31.85 1.90
CA CYS A 541 -0.45 30.85 2.08
C CYS A 541 -0.60 30.09 3.41
N HIS A 542 -0.04 28.89 3.52
CA HIS A 542 -0.06 28.11 4.76
C HIS A 542 0.72 28.81 5.89
N VAL A 543 1.88 29.38 5.57
CA VAL A 543 2.76 30.11 6.47
C VAL A 543 3.05 31.50 5.88
N PRO A 544 2.13 32.48 6.03
CA PRO A 544 2.34 33.83 5.55
C PRO A 544 3.61 34.44 6.15
N MET A 545 4.38 35.09 5.29
CA MET A 545 5.68 35.69 5.64
C MET A 545 5.78 37.10 5.08
N ARG A 546 6.47 37.99 5.78
CA ARG A 546 6.74 39.36 5.34
C ARG A 546 7.76 39.40 4.20
N SER A 547 7.74 40.45 3.38
CA SER A 547 8.88 40.76 2.51
C SER A 547 10.12 41.08 3.35
N ALA A 548 11.32 40.99 2.77
CA ALA A 548 12.56 41.33 3.48
C ALA A 548 12.52 42.79 3.99
N GLU A 549 12.02 43.71 3.17
CA GLU A 549 11.86 45.13 3.48
C GLU A 549 10.86 45.35 4.62
N ALA A 550 9.69 44.72 4.54
CA ALA A 550 8.65 44.85 5.56
C ALA A 550 9.07 44.23 6.91
N TYR A 551 9.80 43.12 6.88
CA TYR A 551 10.39 42.51 8.07
C TYR A 551 11.44 43.42 8.71
N ASN A 552 12.43 43.88 7.93
CA ASN A 552 13.50 44.73 8.44
C ASN A 552 12.98 46.06 9.01
N ALA A 553 11.92 46.62 8.41
CA ALA A 553 11.29 47.86 8.88
C ALA A 553 10.62 47.71 10.26
N GLN A 554 10.30 46.49 10.69
CA GLN A 554 9.71 46.21 12.00
C GLN A 554 10.75 45.83 13.06
N LEU A 555 12.01 45.64 12.68
CA LEU A 555 13.08 45.36 13.63
C LEU A 555 13.45 46.63 14.43
N PRO A 556 13.84 46.50 15.71
CA PRO A 556 14.38 47.61 16.48
C PRO A 556 15.54 48.30 15.75
N ALA A 557 15.60 49.63 15.83
CA ALA A 557 16.72 50.39 15.27
C ALA A 557 18.06 49.89 15.83
N GLY A 558 19.03 49.60 14.96
CA GLY A 558 20.33 49.05 15.35
C GLY A 558 20.37 47.53 15.54
N SER A 559 19.31 46.81 15.14
CA SER A 559 19.32 45.33 15.16
C SER A 559 20.55 44.76 14.44
N PRO A 560 21.22 43.74 14.99
CA PRO A 560 22.39 43.12 14.36
C PRO A 560 22.09 42.64 12.94
N ARG A 561 23.09 42.70 12.05
CA ARG A 561 22.96 42.22 10.66
C ARG A 561 22.46 40.77 10.58
N ALA A 562 22.84 39.92 11.54
CA ALA A 562 22.39 38.53 11.63
C ALA A 562 20.86 38.38 11.84
N MET A 563 20.18 39.44 12.27
CA MET A 563 18.72 39.50 12.40
C MET A 563 18.04 40.09 11.15
N THR A 564 18.78 40.73 10.24
CA THR A 564 18.23 41.38 9.04
C THR A 564 18.26 40.44 7.84
N ILE A 565 17.29 40.60 6.94
CA ILE A 565 17.28 39.91 5.63
C ILE A 565 17.69 40.93 4.57
N PRO A 566 18.79 40.73 3.82
CA PRO A 566 19.19 41.70 2.80
C PRO A 566 18.07 41.99 1.79
N ALA A 567 17.69 43.26 1.67
CA ALA A 567 16.67 43.73 0.73
C ALA A 567 17.20 43.76 -0.72
N GLY A 568 16.29 43.81 -1.70
CA GLY A 568 16.61 44.21 -3.08
C GLY A 568 17.76 43.47 -3.79
N GLY A 569 17.71 42.14 -3.87
CA GLY A 569 18.71 41.34 -4.60
C GLY A 569 20.08 41.20 -3.92
N GLY A 570 20.33 41.90 -2.82
CA GLY A 570 21.58 41.88 -2.06
C GLY A 570 21.80 40.66 -1.14
N ALA A 571 20.87 39.69 -1.12
CA ALA A 571 21.02 38.47 -0.33
C ALA A 571 22.11 37.57 -0.92
N SER A 572 23.07 37.13 -0.09
CA SER A 572 24.09 36.17 -0.52
C SER A 572 23.44 34.84 -0.90
N GLN A 573 24.12 34.01 -1.69
CA GLN A 573 23.61 32.67 -2.00
C GLN A 573 23.41 31.84 -0.72
N THR A 574 24.28 32.03 0.28
CA THR A 574 24.15 31.39 1.60
C THR A 574 22.87 31.82 2.31
N ASP A 575 22.53 33.12 2.32
CA ASP A 575 21.28 33.60 2.95
C ASP A 575 20.04 33.01 2.26
N LYS A 576 20.09 32.89 0.93
CA LYS A 576 19.02 32.27 0.14
C LYS A 576 18.88 30.79 0.49
N ASN A 577 19.98 30.04 0.50
CA ASN A 577 19.99 28.62 0.84
C ASN A 577 19.51 28.39 2.29
N ASN A 578 19.96 29.19 3.24
CA ASN A 578 19.55 29.08 4.64
C ASN A 578 18.05 29.30 4.81
N MET A 579 17.49 30.31 4.12
CA MET A 579 16.04 30.53 4.16
C MET A 579 15.26 29.42 3.45
N GLU A 580 15.76 28.93 2.30
CA GLU A 580 15.15 27.79 1.62
C GLU A 580 15.14 26.54 2.50
N THR A 581 16.24 26.23 3.18
CA THR A 581 16.32 25.13 4.16
C THR A 581 15.37 25.37 5.34
N LEU A 582 15.36 26.58 5.92
CA LEU A 582 14.43 26.91 7.01
C LEU A 582 12.98 26.72 6.60
N PHE A 583 12.64 27.08 5.36
CA PHE A 583 11.29 26.94 4.83
C PHE A 583 10.92 25.49 4.50
N TRP A 584 11.70 24.84 3.65
CA TRP A 584 11.40 23.50 3.14
C TRP A 584 11.55 22.41 4.19
N ASP A 585 12.66 22.44 4.90
CA ASP A 585 13.07 21.34 5.77
C ASP A 585 12.54 21.49 7.19
N VAL A 586 12.08 22.69 7.57
CA VAL A 586 11.70 22.99 8.96
C VAL A 586 10.29 23.55 9.08
N LEU A 587 9.96 24.66 8.42
CA LEU A 587 8.65 25.30 8.58
C LEU A 587 7.51 24.44 8.01
N MET A 588 7.64 23.96 6.78
CA MET A 588 6.61 23.12 6.16
C MET A 588 6.46 21.79 6.88
N ALA A 589 7.58 21.20 7.31
CA ALA A 589 7.61 20.01 8.15
C ALA A 589 6.88 20.23 9.48
N GLY A 590 7.20 21.29 10.24
CA GLY A 590 6.56 21.62 11.51
C GLY A 590 5.06 21.92 11.37
N PHE A 591 4.66 22.59 10.27
CA PHE A 591 3.25 22.83 9.97
C PHE A 591 2.51 21.51 9.72
N LEU A 592 3.03 20.64 8.85
CA LEU A 592 2.43 19.34 8.60
C LEU A 592 2.39 18.50 9.88
N ARG A 593 3.48 18.52 10.66
CA ARG A 593 3.64 17.78 11.91
C ARG A 593 2.53 18.07 12.91
N SER A 594 2.10 19.32 13.03
CA SER A 594 0.98 19.70 13.89
C SER A 594 -0.34 19.06 13.43
N LEU A 595 -0.60 19.10 12.13
CA LEU A 595 -1.83 18.58 11.53
C LEU A 595 -1.87 17.05 11.49
N THR A 596 -0.73 16.39 11.30
CA THR A 596 -0.62 14.93 11.27
C THR A 596 -0.27 14.33 12.63
N LYS A 597 -0.23 15.16 13.68
CA LYS A 597 0.10 14.77 15.05
C LYS A 597 1.42 13.99 15.10
N ASN A 598 2.48 14.58 14.56
CA ASN A 598 3.80 13.98 14.36
C ASN A 598 3.84 12.81 13.37
N GLY A 599 2.91 12.77 12.41
CA GLY A 599 2.79 11.67 11.46
C GLY A 599 2.27 10.39 12.09
N TYR A 600 1.50 10.47 13.18
CA TYR A 600 0.97 9.31 13.89
C TYR A 600 -0.45 8.91 13.45
N LEU A 601 -1.07 9.68 12.56
CA LEU A 601 -2.36 9.32 11.97
C LEU A 601 -2.25 8.06 11.09
N PRO A 602 -3.32 7.25 10.99
CA PRO A 602 -3.32 5.95 10.32
C PRO A 602 -3.22 6.03 8.79
N GLY A 603 -2.98 7.18 8.17
CA GLY A 603 -2.99 7.36 6.71
C GLY A 603 -2.22 8.60 6.28
N ILE A 604 -2.27 8.90 4.98
CA ILE A 604 -1.70 10.10 4.38
C ILE A 604 -2.66 11.27 4.62
N THR A 605 -2.11 12.41 5.04
CA THR A 605 -2.82 13.69 5.08
C THR A 605 -2.50 14.50 3.83
N VAL A 606 -3.52 14.83 3.05
CA VAL A 606 -3.38 15.69 1.86
C VAL A 606 -3.89 17.08 2.22
N ILE A 607 -3.06 18.11 2.00
CA ILE A 607 -3.38 19.50 2.28
C ILE A 607 -3.41 20.26 0.96
N THR A 608 -4.52 20.93 0.67
CA THR A 608 -4.69 21.78 -0.52
C THR A 608 -4.84 23.23 -0.11
N GLY A 609 -4.30 24.14 -0.91
CA GLY A 609 -4.36 25.58 -0.65
C GLY A 609 -3.44 26.38 -1.57
N GLY A 610 -3.27 27.67 -1.27
CA GLY A 610 -2.25 28.46 -1.95
C GLY A 610 -0.82 28.02 -1.58
N PHE A 611 0.17 28.81 -1.96
CA PHE A 611 1.58 28.47 -1.71
C PHE A 611 1.88 28.23 -0.23
N GLY A 612 2.96 27.51 0.06
CA GLY A 612 3.43 27.33 1.44
C GLY A 612 3.76 28.67 2.13
N ALA A 613 4.41 29.63 1.46
CA ALA A 613 4.67 30.97 2.01
C ALA A 613 4.67 32.10 0.97
N THR A 614 4.49 33.33 1.45
CA THR A 614 4.43 34.55 0.62
C THR A 614 5.64 34.72 -0.30
N TRP A 615 6.86 34.36 0.15
CA TRP A 615 8.05 34.51 -0.70
C TRP A 615 8.03 33.64 -1.96
N GLN A 616 7.31 32.53 -1.98
CA GLN A 616 7.13 31.76 -3.21
C GLN A 616 6.39 32.58 -4.26
N VAL A 617 5.44 33.42 -3.81
CA VAL A 617 4.72 34.40 -4.62
C VAL A 617 5.66 35.54 -5.05
N LEU A 618 6.45 36.10 -4.11
CA LEU A 618 7.31 37.26 -4.38
C LEU A 618 8.53 36.97 -5.28
N ARG A 619 9.14 35.78 -5.14
CA ARG A 619 10.41 35.44 -5.80
C ARG A 619 10.26 34.71 -7.13
N GLN A 620 9.03 34.51 -7.63
CA GLN A 620 8.77 33.62 -8.75
C GLN A 620 9.48 32.27 -8.59
N LEU A 621 9.27 31.57 -7.46
CA LEU A 621 9.54 30.13 -7.41
C LEU A 621 8.46 29.41 -8.26
N ALA A 622 8.36 29.80 -9.53
CA ALA A 622 7.17 29.73 -10.38
C ALA A 622 6.88 28.33 -10.93
N ARG A 623 7.37 27.27 -10.27
CA ARG A 623 7.32 25.91 -10.81
C ARG A 623 7.11 24.81 -9.77
N ASN A 624 6.92 25.16 -8.51
CA ASN A 624 6.64 24.13 -7.52
C ASN A 624 5.14 24.00 -7.35
N SER A 625 4.65 22.78 -7.54
CA SER A 625 3.23 22.42 -7.48
C SER A 625 2.85 21.84 -6.11
N GLY A 626 3.81 21.53 -5.24
CA GLY A 626 3.57 20.97 -3.94
C GLY A 626 4.85 20.54 -3.24
N VAL A 627 4.69 19.87 -2.10
CA VAL A 627 5.78 19.19 -1.39
C VAL A 627 5.22 18.08 -0.50
N ALA A 628 5.87 16.92 -0.46
CA ALA A 628 5.74 15.98 0.64
C ALA A 628 6.91 16.14 1.60
N VAL A 629 6.61 16.13 2.90
CA VAL A 629 7.62 16.17 3.95
C VAL A 629 7.45 14.94 4.84
N GLU A 630 8.45 14.66 5.68
CA GLU A 630 8.31 13.64 6.70
C GLU A 630 7.09 13.98 7.58
N TYR A 631 6.44 13.01 8.21
CA TYR A 631 5.13 13.16 8.89
C TYR A 631 3.88 12.84 8.05
N ARG A 632 3.98 11.90 7.10
CA ARG A 632 2.83 11.22 6.45
C ARG A 632 1.84 12.14 5.75
N GLY A 633 2.32 13.11 5.01
CA GLY A 633 1.43 13.99 4.28
C GLY A 633 2.13 14.81 3.23
N ALA A 634 1.31 15.48 2.43
CA ALA A 634 1.80 16.34 1.39
C ALA A 634 0.91 17.55 1.20
N PHE A 635 1.53 18.62 0.72
CA PHE A 635 0.88 19.84 0.30
C PHE A 635 0.77 19.84 -1.22
N VAL A 636 -0.41 20.19 -1.70
CA VAL A 636 -0.72 20.42 -3.11
C VAL A 636 -1.06 21.90 -3.22
N TRP A 637 -0.17 22.68 -3.83
CA TRP A 637 -0.31 24.12 -3.91
C TRP A 637 -1.11 24.55 -5.12
N LEU A 638 -1.48 25.83 -5.09
CA LEU A 638 -2.28 26.49 -6.10
C LEU A 638 -3.71 25.94 -6.12
N GLY A 639 -4.62 26.65 -6.76
CA GLY A 639 -5.94 26.11 -7.09
C GLY A 639 -5.90 25.33 -8.40
N GLN A 640 -6.99 24.63 -8.69
CA GLN A 640 -7.18 23.90 -9.93
C GLN A 640 -7.04 24.79 -11.17
N ALA A 641 -7.39 26.08 -11.10
CA ALA A 641 -7.16 27.06 -12.18
C ALA A 641 -5.70 27.16 -12.62
N ALA A 642 -4.76 26.76 -11.77
CA ALA A 642 -3.35 26.75 -12.10
C ALA A 642 -2.96 25.72 -13.14
N TYR A 643 -3.72 24.63 -13.18
CA TYR A 643 -3.34 23.41 -13.84
C TYR A 643 -4.05 23.27 -15.18
N PRO A 644 -3.40 22.68 -16.18
CA PRO A 644 -4.05 22.38 -17.45
C PRO A 644 -5.23 21.44 -17.25
N THR A 645 -6.33 21.71 -17.95
CA THR A 645 -7.48 20.79 -18.05
C THR A 645 -7.37 19.82 -19.23
N ALA A 646 -6.35 20.00 -20.07
CA ALA A 646 -6.02 19.14 -21.20
C ALA A 646 -4.51 19.17 -21.49
N ILE A 647 -3.98 18.12 -22.09
CA ILE A 647 -2.58 18.09 -22.53
C ILE A 647 -2.43 18.96 -23.78
N ASN A 648 -1.78 20.11 -23.63
CA ASN A 648 -1.41 20.98 -24.75
C ASN A 648 0.11 20.96 -24.95
N VAL A 649 0.58 20.75 -26.19
CA VAL A 649 2.00 20.81 -26.57
C VAL A 649 2.18 21.96 -27.57
N PRO A 650 3.12 22.93 -27.37
CA PRO A 650 4.07 23.06 -26.26
C PRO A 650 3.41 23.52 -24.95
N GLN A 651 3.91 22.99 -23.82
CA GLN A 651 3.22 23.03 -22.53
C GLN A 651 3.27 24.40 -21.83
N PRO A 652 2.20 24.79 -21.11
CA PRO A 652 2.22 25.88 -20.15
C PRO A 652 3.10 25.54 -18.92
N ALA A 653 3.13 26.43 -17.92
CA ALA A 653 4.01 26.32 -16.75
C ALA A 653 3.89 25.02 -15.91
N MET A 654 2.76 24.28 -16.01
CA MET A 654 2.52 22.99 -15.32
C MET A 654 2.25 21.89 -16.37
N THR A 655 2.81 20.70 -16.17
CA THR A 655 2.79 19.62 -17.18
C THR A 655 1.66 18.60 -17.04
N TYR A 656 0.89 18.67 -15.94
CA TYR A 656 -0.16 17.72 -15.58
C TYR A 656 -1.29 18.44 -14.83
N ASP A 657 -2.48 17.83 -14.70
CA ASP A 657 -3.61 18.45 -13.99
C ASP A 657 -3.45 18.45 -12.45
N PHE A 658 -4.37 19.11 -11.75
CA PHE A 658 -4.37 19.22 -10.29
C PHE A 658 -4.44 17.84 -9.61
N THR A 659 -5.22 16.93 -10.18
CA THR A 659 -5.38 15.57 -9.67
C THR A 659 -4.10 14.74 -9.83
N SER A 660 -3.41 14.87 -10.96
CA SER A 660 -2.11 14.27 -11.20
C SER A 660 -1.04 14.86 -10.28
N ASN A 661 -1.11 16.15 -9.96
CA ASN A 661 -0.26 16.73 -8.94
C ASN A 661 -0.51 16.10 -7.56
N THR A 662 -1.76 15.86 -7.20
CA THR A 662 -2.07 15.14 -5.97
C THR A 662 -1.43 13.74 -5.98
N CYS A 663 -1.49 13.03 -7.12
CA CYS A 663 -0.79 11.75 -7.28
C CYS A 663 0.73 11.91 -7.12
N HIS A 664 1.32 12.95 -7.72
CA HIS A 664 2.75 13.27 -7.62
C HIS A 664 3.19 13.42 -6.15
N GLU A 665 2.50 14.30 -5.42
CA GLU A 665 2.82 14.62 -4.04
C GLU A 665 2.56 13.43 -3.11
N MET A 666 1.46 12.69 -3.32
CA MET A 666 1.25 11.43 -2.62
C MET A 666 2.34 10.41 -2.94
N GLY A 667 2.80 10.33 -4.20
CA GLY A 667 3.91 9.48 -4.60
C GLY A 667 5.17 9.75 -3.78
N HIS A 668 5.50 11.01 -3.53
CA HIS A 668 6.61 11.38 -2.66
C HIS A 668 6.46 10.83 -1.25
N THR A 669 5.26 10.93 -0.64
CA THR A 669 5.03 10.39 0.72
C THR A 669 5.40 8.91 0.84
N ILE A 670 5.27 8.14 -0.25
CA ILE A 670 5.57 6.71 -0.35
C ILE A 670 6.83 6.43 -1.19
N TYR A 671 7.87 7.24 -0.95
CA TYR A 671 9.25 7.03 -1.43
C TYR A 671 9.44 7.16 -2.95
N ARG A 672 8.53 7.82 -3.69
CA ARG A 672 8.80 8.12 -5.11
C ARG A 672 9.67 9.37 -5.20
N GLN A 673 10.73 9.29 -5.97
CA GLN A 673 11.62 10.41 -6.25
C GLN A 673 11.27 11.03 -7.59
N HIS A 674 11.77 12.23 -7.87
CA HIS A 674 11.59 12.84 -9.18
C HIS A 674 12.27 12.04 -10.30
N GLY A 675 11.64 12.02 -11.47
CA GLY A 675 12.28 11.60 -12.71
C GLY A 675 13.27 12.65 -13.22
N PRO A 676 14.21 12.28 -14.11
CA PRO A 676 15.11 13.25 -14.72
C PRO A 676 14.31 14.28 -15.54
N GLY A 677 14.68 15.56 -15.41
CA GLY A 677 13.97 16.69 -16.03
C GLY A 677 14.03 16.69 -17.57
N ASN A 678 13.34 17.66 -18.19
CA ASN A 678 13.21 17.80 -19.66
C ASN A 678 14.53 18.05 -20.40
N ASP A 679 15.48 18.78 -19.79
CA ASP A 679 16.73 19.17 -20.44
C ASP A 679 17.89 18.28 -19.97
N PRO A 680 18.58 17.55 -20.87
CA PRO A 680 19.79 16.79 -20.55
C PRO A 680 20.95 17.63 -19.96
N GLY A 681 20.81 18.96 -19.92
CA GLY A 681 21.81 19.88 -19.37
C GLY A 681 21.27 20.94 -18.38
N ARG A 682 19.96 20.99 -18.07
CA ARG A 682 19.50 21.77 -16.90
C ARG A 682 19.50 20.89 -15.67
N ASN A 683 19.86 21.48 -14.53
CA ASN A 683 19.82 20.81 -13.24
C ASN A 683 18.56 19.96 -13.13
N ALA A 684 18.74 18.64 -12.98
CA ALA A 684 17.65 17.77 -12.64
C ALA A 684 16.96 18.35 -11.39
N GLY A 685 15.62 18.34 -11.36
CA GLY A 685 14.90 18.84 -10.19
C GLY A 685 15.45 18.22 -8.90
N GLY A 686 15.38 18.96 -7.79
CA GLY A 686 15.91 18.48 -6.50
C GLY A 686 15.43 17.05 -6.21
N GLY A 687 16.35 16.17 -5.84
CA GLY A 687 16.04 14.77 -5.55
C GLY A 687 15.71 13.89 -6.76
N ALA A 688 15.99 14.33 -7.99
CA ALA A 688 15.82 13.50 -9.18
C ALA A 688 16.75 12.28 -9.17
N ASN A 689 16.18 11.11 -9.51
CA ASN A 689 16.93 9.87 -9.58
C ASN A 689 16.48 9.06 -10.79
N ALA A 690 17.27 9.09 -11.87
CA ALA A 690 16.98 8.36 -13.10
C ALA A 690 16.84 6.84 -12.91
N THR A 691 17.52 6.27 -11.91
CA THR A 691 17.58 4.81 -11.72
C THR A 691 16.24 4.21 -11.28
N VAL A 692 15.40 5.01 -10.60
CA VAL A 692 14.09 4.58 -10.09
C VAL A 692 12.93 4.91 -11.03
N HIS A 693 13.23 5.40 -12.24
CA HIS A 693 12.25 5.65 -13.30
C HIS A 693 12.55 4.83 -14.55
N ASP A 694 11.53 4.68 -15.39
CA ASP A 694 11.68 4.14 -16.74
C ASP A 694 12.69 5.01 -17.52
N PRO A 695 13.44 4.43 -18.47
CA PRO A 695 14.32 5.20 -19.34
C PRO A 695 13.58 6.38 -19.97
N LEU A 696 14.29 7.50 -20.17
CA LEU A 696 13.70 8.74 -20.65
C LEU A 696 12.94 8.61 -21.98
N ALA A 697 13.36 7.68 -22.83
CA ALA A 697 12.73 7.42 -24.12
C ALA A 697 11.37 6.70 -23.99
N ASP A 698 11.03 6.21 -22.79
CA ASP A 698 9.83 5.42 -22.49
C ASP A 698 9.06 5.99 -21.26
N SER A 699 9.49 7.10 -20.66
CA SER A 699 8.95 7.62 -19.40
C SER A 699 8.06 8.85 -19.58
N ILE A 700 6.78 8.70 -19.25
CA ILE A 700 5.80 9.78 -19.05
C ILE A 700 5.38 9.89 -17.59
N CYS A 701 6.32 9.66 -16.68
CA CYS A 701 5.99 9.56 -15.27
C CYS A 701 5.38 10.87 -14.76
N VAL A 702 4.29 10.78 -14.00
CA VAL A 702 3.75 11.90 -13.22
C VAL A 702 4.79 12.48 -12.25
N MET A 703 5.72 11.65 -11.79
CA MET A 703 6.87 12.09 -10.97
C MET A 703 7.97 12.81 -11.77
N SER A 704 7.80 12.97 -13.09
CA SER A 704 8.72 13.73 -13.93
C SER A 704 8.14 15.11 -14.21
N TYR A 705 8.99 16.14 -14.23
CA TYR A 705 8.62 17.48 -14.71
C TYR A 705 8.54 17.56 -16.24
N ARG A 706 8.35 16.42 -16.91
CA ARG A 706 8.19 16.35 -18.36
C ARG A 706 6.74 16.49 -18.76
N SER A 707 6.50 16.78 -20.04
CA SER A 707 5.17 16.63 -20.65
C SER A 707 4.69 15.20 -20.38
N CYS A 708 3.78 15.03 -19.44
CA CYS A 708 3.35 13.72 -19.00
C CYS A 708 1.82 13.66 -18.98
N GLU A 709 1.27 12.47 -19.17
CA GLU A 709 -0.18 12.26 -19.17
C GLU A 709 -0.73 12.04 -17.76
N GLY A 710 0.03 12.44 -16.74
CA GLY A 710 -0.30 12.24 -15.34
C GLY A 710 -0.24 10.81 -14.83
N GLN A 711 0.33 9.85 -15.60
CA GLN A 711 0.46 8.45 -15.19
C GLN A 711 1.84 8.13 -14.57
N PHE A 712 1.87 7.28 -13.54
CA PHE A 712 3.13 6.73 -13.03
C PHE A 712 3.83 5.82 -14.06
N CYS A 713 5.15 5.93 -14.16
CA CYS A 713 5.97 5.03 -14.96
C CYS A 713 5.97 3.59 -14.38
N ALA A 714 6.41 2.59 -15.15
CA ALA A 714 6.38 1.20 -14.74
C ALA A 714 7.18 0.96 -13.45
N LYS A 715 8.37 1.55 -13.30
CA LYS A 715 9.15 1.41 -12.06
C LYS A 715 8.46 2.01 -10.84
N CYS A 716 7.73 3.12 -10.99
CA CYS A 716 6.91 3.65 -9.90
C CYS A 716 5.77 2.70 -9.54
N LEU A 717 5.08 2.14 -10.53
CA LEU A 717 4.00 1.16 -10.33
C LEU A 717 4.52 -0.14 -9.69
N PHE A 718 5.67 -0.66 -10.12
CA PHE A 718 6.30 -1.83 -9.51
C PHE A 718 6.76 -1.57 -8.08
N ALA A 719 7.31 -0.38 -7.82
CA ALA A 719 7.61 0.01 -6.46
C ALA A 719 6.34 -0.03 -5.62
N PHE A 720 5.25 0.61 -6.05
CA PHE A 720 3.96 0.55 -5.34
C PHE A 720 3.51 -0.88 -5.08
N ARG A 721 3.65 -1.79 -6.06
CA ARG A 721 3.38 -3.22 -5.89
C ARG A 721 4.26 -3.88 -4.82
N GLY A 722 5.35 -3.28 -4.36
CA GLY A 722 6.28 -3.87 -3.37
C GLY A 722 7.45 -4.60 -4.00
N TRP A 723 7.72 -4.36 -5.29
CA TRP A 723 8.86 -4.96 -5.97
C TRP A 723 10.16 -4.27 -5.55
N ASN A 724 11.23 -5.06 -5.51
CA ASN A 724 12.58 -4.55 -5.42
C ASN A 724 13.04 -4.01 -6.78
N ILE A 725 12.90 -2.71 -6.98
CA ILE A 725 13.25 -2.04 -8.24
C ILE A 725 14.76 -1.87 -8.46
N ALA A 726 15.59 -2.05 -7.42
CA ALA A 726 17.04 -1.81 -7.53
C ALA A 726 17.75 -2.79 -8.49
N GLY A 727 17.16 -3.97 -8.72
CA GLY A 727 17.70 -4.93 -9.69
C GLY A 727 17.18 -4.74 -11.12
N MET A 728 16.26 -3.79 -11.37
CA MET A 728 15.62 -3.65 -12.68
C MET A 728 16.60 -3.12 -13.72
N THR A 729 16.68 -3.83 -14.85
CA THR A 729 17.54 -3.46 -15.96
C THR A 729 17.09 -2.12 -16.54
N GLN A 730 18.04 -1.24 -16.88
CA GLN A 730 17.78 -0.19 -17.84
C GLN A 730 17.72 -0.88 -19.21
N VAL A 731 16.53 -1.34 -19.61
CA VAL A 731 16.32 -1.95 -20.93
C VAL A 731 16.47 -0.89 -22.01
#